data_AF-A0A377GNF8-F1
#
_entry.id   AF-A0A377GNF8-F1
#
_cell.length_a   1.000
_cell.length_b   1.000
_cell.length_c   1.000
_cell.angle_alpha   90.00
_cell.angle_beta   90.00
_cell.angle_gamma   90.00
#
_symmetry.space_group_name_H-M   'P 1'
#
loop_
_entity.id
_entity.type
_entity.pdbx_description
1 polymer ?
#
loop_
_entity_poly.entity_id
_entity_poly.type
_entity_poly.pdbx_seq_one_letter_code
_entity_poly.pdbx_strand_id
1 'polypeptide(L)'
;MGYALLDFLDYGSDGKVTLDARIEGKKATSFQDYLHVLDSVTRISQNEEDAPLSPAHVRNLAKILLQKYQAHLRKTQNDWHDKNNSQLYTVAKQLEAFAYLTGEQEAIKKILIEFPLLNSVKFDYEAYQYDNFLNNMDPLKFKNFDRNLLALQMMIRVLDPRYINQRDEQVCGVNAFVHNIALFNPLKYVQIVSEIASKGVCDLKEFAGKEGLLRIEVTESVANKKSDQGDTIRDVDHVILNGIRSSENSIARYSEEGAELAKQLFGVTTHQEINRWMKQAGYHHVQNIPIHNREAVKQLQLLIQDGYKVGFAGTGSLASYILDPDEGEPERQNLIQRFMDGHFFIIRNIDYDEQNDMVNVRIMTWGREESASIPFDVWKKNVGLVGTAVVGQDPYMSFMFRARAREIDDLQHSTYCSPEAYCLNVKNIIGGTPGYEKINKLLSQAFKHENGVTWYQAAKQIQDMIEELPKEKALMIPSKISIIPNVTPEIKTGFDRIHHLHSRTEKIKALEYLGTQDNIEVQRQLMPLYAQAGQWDKIRELLANIDDYSRTDREIIYESLELGCCLVLGDVKVPKDIAELVEENTKFNFKAKELIRVLSEITGIPKGGAFTYGIRSRLLEVVNHRLEEEEKEKAHSLSEVVLYKKDIFNLVSLLDKEIHGMDPSHKIMRKDQLKTFCNVLVDRIENKDSLQDQVDLHFASSLKHKLPRVLRKISEFFLKVASIFDNNIITKGVEKIKSFKEELANNREKGGPEQLDSSSVMQNSMPS
;
A
#
# COMPACT_ATOMS: atom_id res chain seq x y z
N MET A 1 -24.50 43.51 -11.05
CA MET A 1 -25.53 44.08 -10.15
C MET A 1 -25.90 43.00 -9.14
N GLY A 2 -25.57 43.20 -7.85
CA GLY A 2 -25.58 42.11 -6.87
C GLY A 2 -26.85 42.00 -6.01
N TYR A 3 -27.23 40.76 -5.69
CA TYR A 3 -28.44 40.41 -4.94
C TYR A 3 -28.22 40.42 -3.42
N ALA A 4 -29.30 40.67 -2.65
CA ALA A 4 -29.29 40.53 -1.20
C ALA A 4 -29.78 39.13 -0.78
N LEU A 5 -29.29 38.60 0.35
CA LEU A 5 -29.77 37.31 0.88
C LEU A 5 -31.27 37.34 1.19
N LEU A 6 -31.77 38.47 1.71
CA LEU A 6 -33.19 38.64 2.03
C LEU A 6 -34.11 38.53 0.80
N ASP A 7 -33.60 38.75 -0.41
CA ASP A 7 -34.38 38.59 -1.66
C ASP A 7 -34.79 37.12 -1.90
N PHE A 8 -34.13 36.17 -1.22
CA PHE A 8 -34.34 34.72 -1.36
C PHE A 8 -34.93 34.05 -0.11
N LEU A 9 -35.01 34.74 1.02
CA LEU A 9 -35.52 34.18 2.28
C LEU A 9 -36.99 34.55 2.50
N ASP A 10 -37.86 33.54 2.50
CA ASP A 10 -39.28 33.70 2.81
C ASP A 10 -39.55 33.33 4.28
N TYR A 11 -40.29 34.20 4.97
CA TYR A 11 -40.61 34.10 6.39
C TYR A 11 -42.10 33.76 6.54
N GLY A 12 -42.40 32.47 6.62
CA GLY A 12 -43.76 31.97 6.79
C GLY A 12 -44.45 32.49 8.05
N SER A 13 -45.77 32.62 8.01
CA SER A 13 -46.59 33.06 9.16
C SER A 13 -46.58 32.08 10.34
N ASP A 14 -46.06 30.87 10.15
CA ASP A 14 -45.75 29.86 11.17
C ASP A 14 -44.35 30.04 11.81
N GLY A 15 -43.60 31.08 11.42
CA GLY A 15 -42.22 31.34 11.84
C GLY A 15 -41.18 30.48 11.10
N LYS A 16 -41.59 29.71 10.09
CA LYS A 16 -40.67 28.86 9.32
C LYS A 16 -40.00 29.64 8.20
N VAL A 17 -38.67 29.70 8.25
CA VAL A 17 -37.87 30.29 7.17
C VAL A 17 -37.69 29.27 6.04
N THR A 18 -37.88 29.70 4.80
CA THR A 18 -37.59 28.91 3.60
C THR A 18 -36.75 29.70 2.59
N LEU A 19 -36.17 29.00 1.61
CA LEU A 19 -35.29 29.59 0.59
C LEU A 19 -35.96 29.45 -0.79
N ASP A 20 -36.47 30.55 -1.35
CA ASP A 20 -37.01 30.61 -2.72
C ASP A 20 -35.91 30.99 -3.73
N ALA A 21 -34.88 30.16 -3.80
CA ALA A 21 -33.84 30.29 -4.82
C ALA A 21 -34.43 30.04 -6.23
N ARG A 22 -34.17 30.95 -7.16
CA ARG A 22 -34.59 30.84 -8.57
C ARG A 22 -33.43 31.12 -9.53
N ILE A 23 -33.36 30.35 -10.61
CA ILE A 23 -32.43 30.51 -11.73
C ILE A 23 -33.28 30.81 -12.97
N GLU A 24 -33.06 31.96 -13.62
CA GLU A 24 -33.83 32.39 -14.80
C GLU A 24 -35.37 32.30 -14.63
N GLY A 25 -35.85 32.64 -13.42
CA GLY A 25 -37.27 32.56 -13.05
C GLY A 25 -37.79 31.16 -12.69
N LYS A 26 -37.04 30.09 -12.93
CA LYS A 26 -37.36 28.71 -12.52
C LYS A 26 -36.88 28.45 -11.10
N LYS A 27 -37.64 27.70 -10.30
CA LYS A 27 -37.27 27.36 -8.92
C LYS A 27 -36.11 26.37 -8.89
N ALA A 28 -35.14 26.58 -8.00
CA ALA A 28 -34.06 25.66 -7.73
C ALA A 28 -34.59 24.29 -7.25
N THR A 29 -34.09 23.20 -7.87
CA THR A 29 -34.53 21.82 -7.64
C THR A 29 -33.43 20.91 -7.10
N SER A 30 -32.19 21.14 -7.52
CA SER A 30 -31.00 20.39 -7.08
C SER A 30 -30.27 21.12 -5.93
N PHE A 31 -29.41 20.40 -5.21
CA PHE A 31 -28.52 21.01 -4.20
C PHE A 31 -27.56 22.04 -4.83
N GLN A 32 -27.09 21.76 -6.04
CA GLN A 32 -26.19 22.63 -6.79
C GLN A 32 -26.89 23.91 -7.27
N ASP A 33 -28.18 23.83 -7.64
CA ASP A 33 -28.99 25.00 -8.01
C ASP A 33 -29.04 26.00 -6.84
N TYR A 34 -29.19 25.51 -5.60
CA TYR A 34 -29.20 26.37 -4.41
C TYR A 34 -27.84 27.02 -4.16
N LEU A 35 -26.74 26.29 -4.31
CA LEU A 35 -25.39 26.86 -4.16
C LEU A 35 -25.10 27.92 -5.24
N HIS A 36 -25.52 27.67 -6.48
CA HIS A 36 -25.34 28.60 -7.59
C HIS A 36 -26.07 29.93 -7.36
N VAL A 37 -27.33 29.89 -6.94
CA VAL A 37 -28.09 31.11 -6.57
C VAL A 37 -27.43 31.81 -5.39
N LEU A 38 -26.97 31.08 -4.37
CA LEU A 38 -26.37 31.69 -3.18
C LEU A 38 -24.99 32.31 -3.44
N ASP A 39 -24.16 31.81 -4.37
CA ASP A 39 -22.92 32.51 -4.71
C ASP A 39 -23.21 33.87 -5.36
N SER A 40 -24.35 34.05 -6.04
CA SER A 40 -24.74 35.35 -6.62
C SER A 40 -25.02 36.46 -5.59
N VAL A 41 -25.13 36.12 -4.30
CA VAL A 41 -25.38 37.06 -3.20
C VAL A 41 -24.13 37.91 -2.92
N THR A 42 -24.30 39.24 -2.84
CA THR A 42 -23.23 40.20 -2.59
C THR A 42 -23.44 41.05 -1.33
N ARG A 43 -24.54 40.83 -0.60
CA ARG A 43 -24.90 41.52 0.65
C ARG A 43 -25.98 40.75 1.39
N ILE A 44 -26.12 40.95 2.71
CA ILE A 44 -27.17 40.26 3.48
C ILE A 44 -28.52 40.96 3.38
N SER A 45 -28.57 42.27 3.67
CA SER A 45 -29.77 43.10 3.56
C SER A 45 -29.64 44.14 2.43
N GLN A 46 -30.79 44.70 2.01
CA GLN A 46 -30.83 45.88 1.15
C GLN A 46 -30.72 47.19 1.95
N ASN A 47 -31.26 47.21 3.18
CA ASN A 47 -31.30 48.39 4.05
C ASN A 47 -30.32 48.26 5.23
N GLU A 48 -29.80 49.40 5.70
CA GLU A 48 -28.94 49.46 6.89
C GLU A 48 -29.72 49.18 8.19
N GLU A 49 -31.02 49.46 8.23
CA GLU A 49 -31.89 49.21 9.41
C GLU A 49 -31.99 47.71 9.76
N ASP A 50 -31.86 46.82 8.77
CA ASP A 50 -31.89 45.36 8.94
C ASP A 50 -30.53 44.77 9.37
N ALA A 51 -29.45 45.56 9.35
CA ALA A 51 -28.10 45.07 9.65
C ALA A 51 -27.92 44.36 11.01
N PRO A 52 -28.61 44.75 12.10
CA PRO A 52 -28.56 44.01 13.37
C PRO A 52 -29.12 42.58 13.29
N LEU A 53 -29.96 42.28 12.30
CA LEU A 53 -30.56 40.96 12.10
C LEU A 53 -29.74 40.06 11.15
N SER A 54 -28.77 40.61 10.42
CA SER A 54 -27.90 39.86 9.50
C SER A 54 -27.32 38.55 10.05
N PRO A 55 -26.80 38.47 11.29
CA PRO A 55 -26.31 37.20 11.84
C PRO A 55 -27.43 36.16 12.01
N ALA A 56 -28.66 36.58 12.34
CA ALA A 56 -29.80 35.67 12.45
C ALA A 56 -30.28 35.18 11.08
N HIS A 57 -30.24 36.02 10.04
CA HIS A 57 -30.54 35.61 8.67
C HIS A 57 -29.54 34.55 8.16
N VAL A 58 -28.23 34.75 8.39
CA VAL A 58 -27.20 33.77 7.99
C VAL A 58 -27.31 32.46 8.78
N ARG A 59 -27.56 32.49 10.10
CA ARG A 59 -27.82 31.25 10.87
C ARG A 59 -29.05 30.49 10.39
N ASN A 60 -30.13 31.19 10.06
CA ASN A 60 -31.34 30.55 9.51
C ASN A 60 -31.07 29.92 8.13
N LEU A 61 -30.30 30.57 7.27
CA LEU A 61 -29.84 29.97 6.02
C LEU A 61 -28.96 28.74 6.27
N ALA A 62 -28.04 28.78 7.24
CA ALA A 62 -27.18 27.64 7.58
C ALA A 62 -27.99 26.40 7.97
N LYS A 63 -29.07 26.55 8.74
CA LYS A 63 -30.04 25.46 9.04
C LYS A 63 -30.69 24.90 7.77
N ILE A 64 -31.09 25.76 6.83
CA ILE A 64 -31.71 25.34 5.57
C ILE A 64 -30.68 24.60 4.70
N LEU A 65 -29.45 25.12 4.59
CA LEU A 65 -28.35 24.50 3.85
C LEU A 65 -28.00 23.12 4.42
N LEU A 66 -27.87 22.98 5.75
CA LEU A 66 -27.62 21.69 6.39
C LEU A 66 -28.74 20.67 6.14
N GLN A 67 -30.01 21.09 6.12
CA GLN A 67 -31.13 20.21 5.74
C GLN A 67 -31.07 19.77 4.27
N LYS A 68 -30.73 20.69 3.35
CA LYS A 68 -30.54 20.38 1.93
C LYS A 68 -29.33 19.47 1.71
N TYR A 69 -28.25 19.70 2.45
CA TYR A 69 -27.02 18.92 2.42
C TYR A 69 -27.24 17.52 2.98
N GLN A 70 -27.99 17.35 4.08
CA GLN A 70 -28.42 16.05 4.58
C GLN A 70 -29.17 15.24 3.51
N ALA A 71 -30.05 15.89 2.75
CA ALA A 71 -30.75 15.24 1.63
C ALA A 71 -29.85 14.94 0.42
N HIS A 72 -28.74 15.67 0.25
CA HIS A 72 -27.69 15.36 -0.73
C HIS A 72 -26.85 14.17 -0.28
N LEU A 73 -26.39 14.15 0.98
CA LEU A 73 -25.62 13.06 1.59
C LEU A 73 -26.33 11.69 1.50
N ARG A 74 -27.66 11.65 1.63
CA ARG A 74 -28.46 10.43 1.38
C ARG A 74 -28.34 9.91 -0.05
N LYS A 75 -28.23 10.80 -1.04
CA LYS A 75 -28.16 10.44 -2.47
C LYS A 75 -26.76 10.01 -2.89
N THR A 76 -25.73 10.56 -2.24
CA THR A 76 -24.30 10.28 -2.53
C THR A 76 -23.66 9.34 -1.50
N GLN A 77 -24.45 8.68 -0.63
CA GLN A 77 -23.92 7.90 0.50
C GLN A 77 -22.86 6.87 0.09
N ASN A 78 -23.05 6.21 -1.05
CA ASN A 78 -22.11 5.22 -1.60
C ASN A 78 -20.73 5.82 -1.95
N ASP A 79 -20.66 7.12 -2.20
CA ASP A 79 -19.44 7.80 -2.66
C ASP A 79 -18.49 8.19 -1.51
N TRP A 80 -18.98 8.19 -0.25
CA TRP A 80 -18.23 8.69 0.92
C TRP A 80 -18.41 7.90 2.23
N HIS A 81 -19.52 7.19 2.45
CA HIS A 81 -19.85 6.57 3.75
C HIS A 81 -19.22 5.18 3.92
N ASP A 82 -17.89 5.10 3.78
CA ASP A 82 -17.09 3.92 4.13
C ASP A 82 -15.88 4.31 4.99
N LYS A 83 -15.50 3.45 5.94
CA LYS A 83 -14.43 3.72 6.91
C LYS A 83 -13.04 3.84 6.29
N ASN A 84 -12.85 3.36 5.07
CA ASN A 84 -11.62 3.43 4.29
C ASN A 84 -11.61 4.57 3.28
N ASN A 85 -12.74 5.27 3.10
CA ASN A 85 -12.90 6.32 2.11
C ASN A 85 -12.48 7.68 2.68
N SER A 86 -11.52 8.36 2.05
CA SER A 86 -11.03 9.67 2.48
C SER A 86 -12.13 10.75 2.53
N GLN A 87 -13.20 10.61 1.74
CA GLN A 87 -14.32 11.56 1.73
C GLN A 87 -15.11 11.56 3.04
N LEU A 88 -15.12 10.48 3.82
CA LEU A 88 -15.75 10.44 5.14
C LEU A 88 -15.21 11.55 6.06
N TYR A 89 -13.90 11.77 6.02
CA TYR A 89 -13.25 12.85 6.76
C TYR A 89 -13.66 14.23 6.25
N THR A 90 -13.69 14.41 4.92
CA THR A 90 -14.11 15.68 4.31
C THR A 90 -15.56 16.01 4.69
N VAL A 91 -16.50 15.07 4.58
CA VAL A 91 -17.91 15.25 4.97
C VAL A 91 -18.04 15.63 6.44
N ALA A 92 -17.30 14.96 7.34
CA ALA A 92 -17.23 15.38 8.73
C ALA A 92 -16.73 16.83 8.84
N LYS A 93 -15.55 17.17 8.29
CA LYS A 93 -15.00 18.52 8.40
C LYS A 93 -15.85 19.60 7.71
N GLN A 94 -16.72 19.26 6.76
CA GLN A 94 -17.73 20.19 6.22
C GLN A 94 -18.78 20.55 7.29
N LEU A 95 -19.30 19.57 8.03
CA LEU A 95 -20.22 19.81 9.14
C LEU A 95 -19.57 20.61 10.27
N GLU A 96 -18.33 20.29 10.63
CA GLU A 96 -17.59 21.01 11.68
C GLU A 96 -17.28 22.47 11.27
N ALA A 97 -16.98 22.71 9.99
CA ALA A 97 -16.84 24.06 9.45
C ALA A 97 -18.13 24.88 9.58
N PHE A 98 -19.31 24.26 9.40
CA PHE A 98 -20.60 24.94 9.64
C PHE A 98 -20.78 25.34 11.11
N ALA A 99 -20.40 24.48 12.06
CA ALA A 99 -20.40 24.84 13.48
C ALA A 99 -19.43 25.99 13.77
N TYR A 100 -18.18 25.90 13.30
CA TYR A 100 -17.17 26.95 13.46
C TYR A 100 -17.60 28.31 12.88
N LEU A 101 -18.34 28.31 11.77
CA LEU A 101 -18.86 29.53 11.17
C LEU A 101 -20.07 30.10 11.92
N THR A 102 -21.01 29.25 12.35
CA THR A 102 -22.39 29.69 12.66
C THR A 102 -22.95 29.27 14.03
N GLY A 103 -22.32 28.32 14.72
CA GLY A 103 -22.81 27.73 15.97
C GLY A 103 -23.96 26.71 15.83
N GLU A 104 -24.31 26.29 14.61
CA GLU A 104 -25.52 25.48 14.31
C GLU A 104 -25.41 23.98 14.65
N GLN A 105 -25.32 23.67 15.93
CA GLN A 105 -25.13 22.30 16.45
C GLN A 105 -26.34 21.38 16.26
N GLU A 106 -27.56 21.88 16.50
CA GLU A 106 -28.78 21.06 16.44
C GLU A 106 -29.10 20.53 15.04
N ALA A 107 -28.68 21.25 14.00
CA ALA A 107 -28.78 20.77 12.62
C ALA A 107 -27.74 19.69 12.32
N ILE A 108 -26.49 19.87 12.77
CA ILE A 108 -25.40 18.90 12.60
C ILE A 108 -25.70 17.60 13.35
N LYS A 109 -26.16 17.69 14.60
CA LYS A 109 -26.52 16.54 15.45
C LYS A 109 -27.54 15.62 14.80
N LYS A 110 -28.52 16.17 14.07
CA LYS A 110 -29.51 15.39 13.30
C LYS A 110 -28.88 14.61 12.14
N ILE A 111 -27.81 15.14 11.53
CA ILE A 111 -27.04 14.47 10.48
C ILE A 111 -26.20 13.33 11.08
N LEU A 112 -25.51 13.59 12.21
CA LEU A 112 -24.70 12.57 12.90
C LEU A 112 -25.52 11.38 13.44
N ILE A 113 -26.77 11.60 13.82
CA ILE A 113 -27.71 10.54 14.25
C ILE A 113 -28.08 9.63 13.06
N GLU A 114 -28.21 10.19 11.86
CA GLU A 114 -28.56 9.42 10.65
C GLU A 114 -27.35 8.72 10.03
N PHE A 115 -26.17 9.34 10.09
CA PHE A 115 -24.92 8.84 9.53
C PHE A 115 -23.89 8.56 10.64
N PRO A 116 -24.08 7.51 11.45
CA PRO A 116 -23.31 7.29 12.68
C PRO A 116 -21.81 7.07 12.44
N LEU A 117 -21.41 6.67 11.23
CA LEU A 117 -20.00 6.49 10.86
C LEU A 117 -19.21 7.80 10.90
N LEU A 118 -19.85 8.97 10.73
CA LEU A 118 -19.18 10.27 10.88
C LEU A 118 -18.55 10.46 12.27
N ASN A 119 -19.11 9.81 13.31
CA ASN A 119 -18.58 9.86 14.68
C ASN A 119 -17.26 9.08 14.86
N SER A 120 -16.79 8.31 13.86
CA SER A 120 -15.44 7.72 13.89
C SER A 120 -14.33 8.73 13.57
N VAL A 121 -14.68 9.93 13.10
CA VAL A 121 -13.76 11.05 12.90
C VAL A 121 -13.80 11.95 14.14
N LYS A 122 -12.65 12.46 14.60
CA LYS A 122 -12.61 13.43 15.71
C LYS A 122 -13.45 14.66 15.34
N PHE A 123 -14.41 15.00 16.19
CA PHE A 123 -15.44 15.99 15.93
C PHE A 123 -15.64 16.89 17.17
N ASP A 124 -15.45 18.20 17.04
CA ASP A 124 -15.45 19.19 18.14
C ASP A 124 -16.49 20.30 17.91
N TYR A 125 -17.52 20.02 17.11
CA TYR A 125 -18.60 20.96 16.76
C TYR A 125 -19.33 21.57 17.98
N GLU A 126 -19.31 20.88 19.12
CA GLU A 126 -19.91 21.33 20.38
C GLU A 126 -19.17 22.52 21.01
N ALA A 127 -17.87 22.68 20.75
CA ALA A 127 -17.09 23.84 21.21
C ALA A 127 -17.56 25.17 20.60
N TYR A 128 -18.08 25.15 19.38
CA TYR A 128 -18.38 26.36 18.60
C TYR A 128 -19.77 26.99 18.88
N GLN A 129 -20.48 26.57 19.94
CA GLN A 129 -21.85 27.04 20.22
C GLN A 129 -21.92 28.56 20.38
N TYR A 130 -20.96 29.09 21.15
CA TYR A 130 -20.86 30.51 21.50
C TYR A 130 -19.63 31.15 20.85
N ASP A 131 -18.51 30.43 20.74
CA ASP A 131 -17.29 30.88 20.08
C ASP A 131 -17.27 30.40 18.61
N ASN A 132 -17.83 31.22 17.73
CA ASN A 132 -17.87 30.98 16.28
C ASN A 132 -17.67 32.29 15.50
N PHE A 133 -17.36 32.17 14.20
CA PHE A 133 -16.98 33.30 13.37
C PHE A 133 -18.05 34.41 13.27
N LEU A 134 -19.35 34.05 13.26
CA LEU A 134 -20.45 35.03 13.27
C LEU A 134 -20.64 35.73 14.61
N ASN A 135 -20.33 35.07 15.73
CA ASN A 135 -20.44 35.64 17.08
C ASN A 135 -19.27 36.54 17.47
N ASN A 136 -18.15 36.47 16.75
CA ASN A 136 -16.98 37.30 17.04
C ASN A 136 -17.27 38.78 16.69
N MET A 137 -17.21 39.63 17.72
CA MET A 137 -17.52 41.06 17.64
C MET A 137 -16.30 41.94 17.30
N ASP A 138 -15.10 41.36 17.15
CA ASP A 138 -13.90 42.13 16.79
C ASP A 138 -14.04 42.67 15.36
N PRO A 139 -13.53 43.89 15.08
CA PRO A 139 -13.53 44.44 13.72
C PRO A 139 -12.62 43.61 12.81
N LEU A 140 -13.05 43.37 11.57
CA LEU A 140 -12.23 42.72 10.57
C LEU A 140 -11.03 43.60 10.18
N LYS A 141 -9.90 42.98 9.86
CA LYS A 141 -8.77 43.64 9.19
C LYS A 141 -9.20 44.20 7.83
N PHE A 142 -10.06 43.47 7.12
CA PHE A 142 -10.68 43.84 5.86
C PHE A 142 -11.90 44.72 6.12
N LYS A 143 -11.67 46.00 6.45
CA LYS A 143 -12.70 46.94 6.96
C LYS A 143 -13.88 47.19 6.02
N ASN A 144 -13.72 46.91 4.73
CA ASN A 144 -14.75 47.10 3.71
C ASN A 144 -15.61 45.85 3.46
N PHE A 145 -15.33 44.72 4.12
CA PHE A 145 -16.02 43.44 3.93
C PHE A 145 -16.99 43.16 5.08
N ASP A 146 -18.12 42.51 4.78
CA ASP A 146 -19.11 42.09 5.79
C ASP A 146 -18.80 40.68 6.31
N ARG A 147 -18.63 40.54 7.63
CA ARG A 147 -18.43 39.27 8.34
C ARG A 147 -19.53 38.23 8.03
N ASN A 148 -20.78 38.69 7.89
CA ASN A 148 -21.92 37.84 7.59
C ASN A 148 -21.88 37.33 6.14
N LEU A 149 -21.49 38.19 5.19
CA LEU A 149 -21.28 37.82 3.79
C LEU A 149 -20.09 36.87 3.64
N LEU A 150 -18.98 37.10 4.34
CA LEU A 150 -17.84 36.19 4.38
C LEU A 150 -18.24 34.81 4.90
N ALA A 151 -19.05 34.74 5.97
CA ALA A 151 -19.59 33.48 6.48
C ALA A 151 -20.46 32.74 5.45
N LEU A 152 -21.33 33.45 4.73
CA LEU A 152 -22.12 32.91 3.62
C LEU A 152 -21.22 32.35 2.50
N GLN A 153 -20.30 33.16 2.00
CA GLN A 153 -19.41 32.76 0.90
C GLN A 153 -18.50 31.59 1.28
N MET A 154 -18.03 31.53 2.54
CA MET A 154 -17.31 30.38 3.10
C MET A 154 -18.18 29.12 3.16
N MET A 155 -19.44 29.20 3.64
CA MET A 155 -20.34 28.04 3.69
C MET A 155 -20.54 27.41 2.31
N ILE A 156 -20.69 28.22 1.25
CA ILE A 156 -20.84 27.72 -0.13
C ILE A 156 -19.59 26.95 -0.57
N ARG A 157 -18.40 27.50 -0.31
CA ARG A 157 -17.10 26.91 -0.69
C ARG A 157 -16.73 25.68 0.13
N VAL A 158 -17.21 25.60 1.37
CA VAL A 158 -17.16 24.39 2.19
C VAL A 158 -18.00 23.28 1.56
N LEU A 159 -19.22 23.57 1.13
CA LEU A 159 -20.11 22.57 0.53
C LEU A 159 -19.66 22.15 -0.87
N ASP A 160 -19.11 23.07 -1.65
CA ASP A 160 -18.57 22.79 -2.98
C ASP A 160 -17.34 23.70 -3.28
N PRO A 161 -16.11 23.17 -3.19
CA PRO A 161 -14.90 23.94 -3.44
C PRO A 161 -14.73 24.48 -4.87
N ARG A 162 -15.60 24.14 -5.84
CA ARG A 162 -15.59 24.77 -7.18
C ARG A 162 -15.95 26.25 -7.13
N TYR A 163 -16.65 26.71 -6.09
CA TYR A 163 -16.95 28.13 -5.90
C TYR A 163 -15.74 28.96 -5.41
N ILE A 164 -14.62 28.34 -5.06
CA ILE A 164 -13.35 29.05 -4.87
C ILE A 164 -12.86 29.43 -6.27
N ASN A 165 -12.98 30.70 -6.66
CA ASN A 165 -12.75 31.11 -8.04
C ASN A 165 -11.93 32.41 -8.12
N GLN A 166 -10.72 32.30 -8.67
CA GLN A 166 -9.85 33.44 -8.97
C GLN A 166 -10.46 34.44 -9.98
N ARG A 167 -11.41 34.01 -10.82
CA ARG A 167 -11.91 34.76 -11.98
C ARG A 167 -10.74 35.25 -12.83
N ASP A 168 -10.65 36.55 -13.12
CA ASP A 168 -9.57 37.14 -13.93
C ASP A 168 -8.27 37.42 -13.15
N GLU A 169 -8.23 37.13 -11.84
CA GLU A 169 -7.02 37.30 -11.03
C GLU A 169 -5.95 36.27 -11.41
N GLN A 170 -4.73 36.75 -11.64
CA GLN A 170 -3.58 35.92 -11.97
C GLN A 170 -3.02 35.26 -10.70
N VAL A 171 -3.70 34.24 -10.16
CA VAL A 171 -3.31 33.57 -8.89
C VAL A 171 -3.48 32.05 -8.92
N CYS A 172 -3.41 31.41 -10.10
CA CYS A 172 -3.74 29.99 -10.29
C CYS A 172 -2.97 29.01 -9.40
N GLY A 173 -1.68 29.25 -9.13
CA GLY A 173 -0.89 28.40 -8.23
C GLY A 173 -1.40 28.44 -6.78
N VAL A 174 -1.76 29.63 -6.28
CA VAL A 174 -2.38 29.79 -4.96
C VAL A 174 -3.79 29.21 -4.94
N ASN A 175 -4.57 29.41 -6.02
CA ASN A 175 -5.91 28.85 -6.16
C ASN A 175 -5.90 27.31 -6.09
N ALA A 176 -4.98 26.65 -6.81
CA ALA A 176 -4.78 25.21 -6.71
C ALA A 176 -4.37 24.77 -5.29
N PHE A 177 -3.44 25.47 -4.63
CA PHE A 177 -3.09 25.16 -3.25
C PHE A 177 -4.29 25.26 -2.28
N VAL A 178 -5.10 26.31 -2.42
CA VAL A 178 -6.29 26.55 -1.56
C VAL A 178 -7.41 25.56 -1.85
N HIS A 179 -7.67 25.21 -3.12
CA HIS A 179 -8.60 24.13 -3.47
C HIS A 179 -8.18 22.80 -2.83
N ASN A 180 -6.89 22.45 -2.82
CA ASN A 180 -6.42 21.22 -2.18
C ASN A 180 -6.71 21.22 -0.66
N ILE A 181 -6.54 22.36 0.03
CA ILE A 181 -6.95 22.50 1.45
C ILE A 181 -8.46 22.29 1.60
N ALA A 182 -9.29 22.98 0.81
CA ALA A 182 -10.75 22.93 0.94
C ALA A 182 -11.36 21.57 0.57
N LEU A 183 -10.82 20.90 -0.47
CA LEU A 183 -11.20 19.54 -0.88
C LEU A 183 -10.77 18.44 0.10
N PHE A 184 -9.86 18.74 1.02
CA PHE A 184 -9.45 17.81 2.08
C PHE A 184 -10.14 18.15 3.41
N ASN A 185 -9.79 19.31 3.98
CA ASN A 185 -10.19 19.76 5.30
C ASN A 185 -10.81 21.17 5.20
N PRO A 186 -12.11 21.22 4.85
CA PRO A 186 -12.83 22.49 4.73
C PRO A 186 -12.92 23.27 6.05
N LEU A 187 -12.82 22.62 7.22
CA LEU A 187 -12.67 23.32 8.51
C LEU A 187 -11.36 24.12 8.54
N LYS A 188 -10.24 23.52 8.14
CA LYS A 188 -8.95 24.22 8.06
C LYS A 188 -8.99 25.37 7.05
N TYR A 189 -9.67 25.19 5.91
CA TYR A 189 -9.91 26.30 4.96
C TYR A 189 -10.62 27.48 5.65
N VAL A 190 -11.77 27.27 6.31
CA VAL A 190 -12.51 28.39 6.92
C VAL A 190 -11.78 29.01 8.12
N GLN A 191 -10.99 28.23 8.86
CA GLN A 191 -10.14 28.74 9.94
C GLN A 191 -9.07 29.69 9.38
N ILE A 192 -8.35 29.31 8.32
CA ILE A 192 -7.35 30.15 7.66
C ILE A 192 -7.99 31.45 7.15
N VAL A 193 -9.11 31.36 6.42
CA VAL A 193 -9.85 32.54 5.93
C VAL A 193 -10.25 33.45 7.09
N SER A 194 -10.79 32.88 8.18
CA SER A 194 -11.29 33.64 9.34
C SER A 194 -10.18 34.34 10.12
N GLU A 195 -9.02 33.70 10.27
CA GLU A 195 -7.82 34.30 10.85
C GLU A 195 -7.31 35.46 10.01
N ILE A 196 -7.16 35.27 8.70
CA ILE A 196 -6.69 36.32 7.78
C ILE A 196 -7.70 37.48 7.77
N ALA A 197 -9.00 37.21 7.67
CA ALA A 197 -10.05 38.23 7.67
C ALA A 197 -10.07 39.07 8.97
N SER A 198 -9.88 38.42 10.12
CA SER A 198 -9.96 39.08 11.43
C SER A 198 -8.65 39.78 11.82
N LYS A 199 -7.51 39.10 11.69
CA LYS A 199 -6.19 39.53 12.20
C LYS A 199 -5.29 40.12 11.12
N GLY A 200 -5.51 39.79 9.85
CA GLY A 200 -4.56 40.01 8.75
C GLY A 200 -3.36 39.06 8.75
N VAL A 201 -3.30 38.12 9.70
CA VAL A 201 -2.19 37.19 9.90
C VAL A 201 -2.74 35.81 10.24
N CYS A 202 -2.19 34.78 9.61
CA CYS A 202 -2.45 33.38 9.94
C CYS A 202 -1.13 32.60 9.90
N ASP A 203 -0.85 31.80 10.94
CA ASP A 203 0.33 30.93 10.97
C ASP A 203 -0.06 29.48 10.78
N LEU A 204 0.27 28.92 9.61
CA LEU A 204 -0.16 27.56 9.25
C LEU A 204 0.45 26.48 10.14
N LYS A 205 1.50 26.78 10.92
CA LYS A 205 2.04 25.85 11.94
C LYS A 205 0.99 25.43 12.96
N GLU A 206 0.08 26.34 13.33
CA GLU A 206 -0.93 26.14 14.36
C GLU A 206 -1.98 25.11 13.90
N PHE A 207 -2.08 24.91 12.58
CA PHE A 207 -2.97 23.95 11.93
C PHE A 207 -2.23 22.74 11.30
N ALA A 208 -0.89 22.70 11.32
CA ALA A 208 -0.07 21.71 10.59
C ALA A 208 0.83 20.85 11.51
N GLY A 209 1.03 21.26 12.75
CA GLY A 209 2.00 20.62 13.64
C GLY A 209 3.44 21.14 13.41
N LYS A 210 4.42 20.45 14.00
CA LYS A 210 5.78 20.95 14.28
C LYS A 210 6.64 21.40 13.07
N GLU A 211 6.20 21.19 11.83
CA GLU A 211 6.95 21.51 10.61
C GLU A 211 6.40 22.72 9.83
N GLY A 212 5.26 23.29 10.24
CA GLY A 212 4.71 24.49 9.61
C GLY A 212 5.56 25.74 9.88
N LEU A 213 5.83 26.52 8.83
CA LEU A 213 6.52 27.82 8.90
C LEU A 213 5.90 28.87 7.94
N LEU A 214 4.75 28.57 7.32
CA LEU A 214 4.07 29.53 6.45
C LEU A 214 3.21 30.46 7.28
N ARG A 215 3.77 31.63 7.58
CA ARG A 215 3.05 32.77 8.18
C ARG A 215 2.55 33.67 7.06
N ILE A 216 1.24 33.65 6.85
CA ILE A 216 0.55 34.58 5.94
C ILE A 216 0.40 35.89 6.69
N GLU A 217 0.79 37.00 6.07
CA GLU A 217 0.66 38.36 6.60
C GLU A 217 0.27 39.30 5.45
N VAL A 218 -0.97 39.81 5.47
CA VAL A 218 -1.54 40.54 4.33
C VAL A 218 -1.09 41.99 4.29
N THR A 219 -0.83 42.49 3.08
CA THR A 219 -0.50 43.91 2.88
C THR A 219 -1.72 44.80 3.09
N GLU A 220 -1.49 46.06 3.46
CA GLU A 220 -2.56 47.08 3.51
C GLU A 220 -3.29 47.23 2.17
N SER A 221 -2.62 47.04 1.02
CA SER A 221 -3.30 47.11 -0.28
C SER A 221 -4.30 45.97 -0.51
N VAL A 222 -4.03 44.77 0.01
CA VAL A 222 -4.98 43.64 -0.03
C VAL A 222 -6.10 43.85 0.99
N ALA A 223 -5.78 44.28 2.21
CA ALA A 223 -6.75 44.49 3.28
C ALA A 223 -7.77 45.62 2.99
N ASN A 224 -7.39 46.64 2.21
CA ASN A 224 -8.25 47.79 1.91
C ASN A 224 -8.98 47.70 0.56
N LYS A 225 -9.04 46.52 -0.11
CA LYS A 225 -9.91 46.31 -1.28
C LYS A 225 -11.37 46.64 -0.92
N LYS A 226 -12.14 47.17 -1.87
CA LYS A 226 -13.61 47.34 -1.71
C LYS A 226 -14.33 46.00 -1.93
N SER A 227 -15.46 45.81 -1.25
CA SER A 227 -16.34 44.65 -1.45
C SER A 227 -16.93 44.64 -2.87
N ASP A 228 -17.00 43.46 -3.47
CA ASP A 228 -17.39 43.27 -4.87
C ASP A 228 -18.93 43.25 -5.08
N GLN A 229 -19.40 43.83 -6.19
CA GLN A 229 -20.83 43.89 -6.56
C GLN A 229 -21.30 42.73 -7.46
N GLY A 230 -20.49 41.68 -7.57
CA GLY A 230 -20.74 40.45 -8.31
C GLY A 230 -19.86 40.25 -9.53
N ASP A 231 -19.03 41.23 -9.88
CA ASP A 231 -18.36 41.35 -11.19
C ASP A 231 -16.85 41.00 -11.13
N THR A 232 -16.21 41.02 -9.95
CA THR A 232 -14.77 40.70 -9.73
C THR A 232 -14.57 39.55 -8.73
N ILE A 233 -13.33 39.20 -8.35
CA ILE A 233 -13.09 38.15 -7.33
C ILE A 233 -13.86 38.42 -6.04
N ARG A 234 -14.58 37.39 -5.57
CA ARG A 234 -15.43 37.43 -4.37
C ARG A 234 -14.61 37.76 -3.13
N ASP A 235 -15.19 38.51 -2.20
CA ASP A 235 -14.53 38.97 -0.96
C ASP A 235 -13.77 37.84 -0.24
N VAL A 236 -14.39 36.67 -0.04
CA VAL A 236 -13.76 35.53 0.64
C VAL A 236 -12.56 34.95 -0.14
N ASP A 237 -12.64 34.91 -1.46
CA ASP A 237 -11.57 34.39 -2.32
C ASP A 237 -10.42 35.40 -2.39
N HIS A 238 -10.73 36.71 -2.37
CA HIS A 238 -9.73 37.76 -2.22
C HIS A 238 -8.98 37.68 -0.90
N VAL A 239 -9.68 37.46 0.23
CA VAL A 239 -9.05 37.30 1.57
C VAL A 239 -7.95 36.24 1.52
N ILE A 240 -8.21 35.08 0.93
CA ILE A 240 -7.26 33.96 0.97
C ILE A 240 -6.28 33.91 -0.22
N LEU A 241 -6.74 34.10 -1.46
CA LEU A 241 -5.87 33.97 -2.64
C LEU A 241 -4.88 35.14 -2.72
N ASN A 242 -5.39 36.38 -2.68
CA ASN A 242 -4.54 37.57 -2.67
C ASN A 242 -3.85 37.76 -1.32
N GLY A 243 -4.45 37.29 -0.22
CA GLY A 243 -3.80 37.23 1.09
C GLY A 243 -2.50 36.43 1.09
N ILE A 244 -2.58 35.12 0.75
CA ILE A 244 -1.41 34.24 0.62
C ILE A 244 -0.42 34.80 -0.41
N ARG A 245 -0.90 35.27 -1.57
CA ARG A 245 0.05 35.74 -2.59
C ARG A 245 0.79 37.00 -2.16
N SER A 246 0.14 37.89 -1.41
CA SER A 246 0.77 39.13 -0.93
C SER A 246 1.86 38.92 0.12
N SER A 247 1.79 37.84 0.92
CA SER A 247 2.84 37.50 1.89
C SER A 247 4.04 36.80 1.26
N GLU A 248 3.82 36.07 0.17
CA GLU A 248 4.85 35.22 -0.46
C GLU A 248 5.60 35.89 -1.62
N ASN A 249 5.04 36.95 -2.22
CA ASN A 249 5.59 37.52 -3.45
C ASN A 249 6.64 38.62 -3.19
N SER A 250 7.86 38.39 -3.69
CA SER A 250 8.98 39.34 -3.69
C SER A 250 9.22 40.06 -5.02
N ILE A 251 8.54 39.65 -6.10
CA ILE A 251 8.79 40.07 -7.49
C ILE A 251 7.93 41.30 -7.86
N ALA A 252 6.65 41.28 -7.49
CA ALA A 252 5.70 42.36 -7.75
C ALA A 252 4.77 42.57 -6.54
N ARG A 253 4.27 43.80 -6.36
CA ARG A 253 3.27 44.12 -5.32
C ARG A 253 1.86 44.05 -5.90
N TYR A 254 0.89 43.63 -5.08
CA TYR A 254 -0.52 43.64 -5.44
C TYR A 254 -1.00 45.05 -5.83
N SER A 255 -1.70 45.17 -6.97
CA SER A 255 -2.30 46.41 -7.45
C SER A 255 -3.52 46.09 -8.34
N GLU A 256 -4.71 46.43 -7.86
CA GLU A 256 -6.01 46.22 -8.54
C GLU A 256 -6.08 46.97 -9.89
N GLU A 257 -5.58 48.21 -9.91
CA GLU A 257 -5.46 49.07 -11.11
C GLU A 257 -4.11 48.92 -11.84
N GLY A 258 -3.31 47.91 -11.48
CA GLY A 258 -1.96 47.71 -12.00
C GLY A 258 -1.92 47.31 -13.49
N ALA A 259 -0.79 47.60 -14.15
CA ALA A 259 -0.55 47.18 -15.52
C ALA A 259 -0.55 45.64 -15.65
N GLU A 260 -1.06 45.12 -16.76
CA GLU A 260 -1.30 43.68 -16.96
C GLU A 260 -0.03 42.81 -16.74
N LEU A 261 1.12 43.24 -17.25
CA LEU A 261 2.39 42.55 -17.01
C LEU A 261 2.76 42.48 -15.51
N ALA A 262 2.42 43.49 -14.72
CA ALA A 262 2.65 43.48 -13.27
C ALA A 262 1.68 42.54 -12.55
N LYS A 263 0.44 42.37 -13.04
CA LYS A 263 -0.52 41.38 -12.54
C LYS A 263 -0.08 39.95 -12.87
N GLN A 264 0.37 39.71 -14.10
CA GLN A 264 0.93 38.41 -14.51
C GLN A 264 2.18 38.04 -13.69
N LEU A 265 3.13 38.97 -13.53
CA LEU A 265 4.29 38.78 -12.65
C LEU A 265 3.91 38.66 -11.17
N PHE A 266 2.79 39.27 -10.75
CA PHE A 266 2.26 39.04 -9.41
C PHE A 266 1.84 37.58 -9.21
N GLY A 267 1.33 36.91 -10.25
CA GLY A 267 0.81 35.54 -10.17
C GLY A 267 1.81 34.39 -10.23
N VAL A 268 3.01 34.62 -10.81
CA VAL A 268 3.97 33.55 -11.13
C VAL A 268 4.28 32.69 -9.90
N THR A 269 3.85 31.43 -9.94
CA THR A 269 4.05 30.45 -8.87
C THR A 269 4.80 29.24 -9.43
N THR A 270 5.83 28.79 -8.72
CA THR A 270 6.65 27.63 -9.11
C THR A 270 6.20 26.37 -8.37
N HIS A 271 6.51 25.20 -8.93
CA HIS A 271 6.36 23.91 -8.22
C HIS A 271 7.08 23.89 -6.87
N GLN A 272 8.21 24.61 -6.73
CA GLN A 272 8.97 24.65 -5.48
C GLN A 272 8.23 25.43 -4.39
N GLU A 273 7.52 26.52 -4.75
CA GLU A 273 6.61 27.22 -3.84
C GLU A 273 5.45 26.31 -3.42
N ILE A 274 4.74 25.66 -4.36
CA ILE A 274 3.64 24.72 -4.02
C ILE A 274 4.14 23.60 -3.09
N ASN A 275 5.28 22.98 -3.39
CA ASN A 275 5.90 21.96 -2.53
C ASN A 275 6.16 22.47 -1.11
N ARG A 276 6.68 23.70 -1.00
CA ARG A 276 6.96 24.34 0.29
C ARG A 276 5.66 24.63 1.05
N TRP A 277 4.65 25.20 0.39
CA TRP A 277 3.35 25.49 0.99
C TRP A 277 2.61 24.23 1.43
N MET A 278 2.63 23.16 0.63
CA MET A 278 2.04 21.87 1.02
C MET A 278 2.74 21.29 2.26
N LYS A 279 4.08 21.25 2.31
CA LYS A 279 4.82 20.81 3.51
C LYS A 279 4.48 21.69 4.72
N GLN A 280 4.48 23.02 4.55
CA GLN A 280 4.17 23.97 5.62
C GLN A 280 2.70 23.91 6.09
N ALA A 281 1.77 23.46 5.23
CA ALA A 281 0.39 23.15 5.58
C ALA A 281 0.20 21.75 6.21
N GLY A 282 1.28 20.97 6.35
CA GLY A 282 1.29 19.66 7.01
C GLY A 282 1.13 18.46 6.09
N TYR A 283 1.08 18.65 4.76
CA TYR A 283 1.05 17.50 3.84
C TYR A 283 2.34 16.70 3.96
N HIS A 284 2.18 15.38 4.06
CA HIS A 284 3.29 14.43 4.14
C HIS A 284 3.70 14.00 2.73
N HIS A 285 4.90 13.43 2.57
CA HIS A 285 5.34 12.78 1.32
C HIS A 285 5.20 13.62 0.04
N VAL A 286 5.36 14.94 0.19
CA VAL A 286 5.21 15.91 -0.88
C VAL A 286 6.31 15.73 -1.94
N GLN A 287 5.90 15.46 -3.19
CA GLN A 287 6.79 15.12 -4.32
C GLN A 287 6.28 15.66 -5.66
N ASN A 288 7.20 15.80 -6.62
CA ASN A 288 6.92 16.18 -8.01
C ASN A 288 6.94 14.95 -8.92
N ILE A 289 5.99 14.87 -9.85
CA ILE A 289 5.86 13.76 -10.81
C ILE A 289 5.68 14.36 -12.21
N PRO A 290 6.67 14.27 -13.12
CA PRO A 290 6.54 14.75 -14.50
C PRO A 290 5.60 13.83 -15.32
N ILE A 291 4.43 14.32 -15.73
CA ILE A 291 3.37 13.51 -16.35
C ILE A 291 3.54 13.47 -17.88
N HIS A 292 4.70 12.96 -18.32
CA HIS A 292 5.11 12.88 -19.74
C HIS A 292 5.17 11.47 -20.33
N ASN A 293 5.01 10.43 -19.50
CA ASN A 293 4.99 9.03 -19.87
C ASN A 293 3.77 8.32 -19.24
N ARG A 294 3.47 7.09 -19.70
CA ARG A 294 2.28 6.34 -19.29
C ARG A 294 2.39 5.87 -17.85
N GLU A 295 3.61 5.53 -17.44
CA GLU A 295 3.98 5.07 -16.10
C GLU A 295 3.74 6.15 -15.03
N ALA A 296 4.00 7.42 -15.34
CA ALA A 296 3.73 8.56 -14.46
C ALA A 296 2.24 8.85 -14.33
N VAL A 297 1.43 8.63 -15.38
CA VAL A 297 -0.03 8.71 -15.29
C VAL A 297 -0.57 7.62 -14.35
N LYS A 298 -0.11 6.37 -14.51
CA LYS A 298 -0.45 5.25 -13.60
C LYS A 298 0.01 5.51 -12.16
N GLN A 299 1.22 6.06 -11.97
CA GLN A 299 1.71 6.46 -10.66
C GLN A 299 0.79 7.50 -10.02
N LEU A 300 0.34 8.51 -10.77
CA LEU A 300 -0.55 9.55 -10.28
C LEU A 300 -1.94 9.01 -9.92
N GLN A 301 -2.49 8.12 -10.76
CA GLN A 301 -3.73 7.39 -10.49
C GLN A 301 -3.69 6.67 -9.14
N LEU A 302 -2.65 5.85 -8.91
CA LEU A 302 -2.49 5.08 -7.68
C LEU A 302 -2.33 6.00 -6.45
N LEU A 303 -1.58 7.11 -6.58
CA LEU A 303 -1.44 8.09 -5.49
C LEU A 303 -2.76 8.79 -5.14
N ILE A 304 -3.62 9.10 -6.13
CA ILE A 304 -4.97 9.65 -5.87
C ILE A 304 -5.83 8.62 -5.11
N GLN A 305 -5.73 7.32 -5.45
CA GLN A 305 -6.42 6.23 -4.73
C GLN A 305 -5.92 6.12 -3.27
N ASP A 306 -4.63 6.28 -3.04
CA ASP A 306 -3.98 6.41 -1.72
C ASP A 306 -4.33 7.73 -0.98
N GLY A 307 -5.19 8.56 -1.56
CA GLY A 307 -5.73 9.78 -0.96
C GLY A 307 -4.80 11.00 -1.03
N TYR A 308 -3.78 10.99 -1.89
CA TYR A 308 -2.98 12.18 -2.18
C TYR A 308 -3.84 13.24 -2.88
N LYS A 309 -3.52 14.51 -2.62
CA LYS A 309 -4.10 15.65 -3.37
C LYS A 309 -3.10 16.14 -4.42
N VAL A 310 -3.61 16.58 -5.57
CA VAL A 310 -2.82 16.85 -6.78
C VAL A 310 -3.08 18.27 -7.28
N GLY A 311 -2.11 19.15 -7.09
CA GLY A 311 -1.99 20.36 -7.91
C GLY A 311 -1.17 20.03 -9.16
N PHE A 312 -1.57 20.52 -10.32
CA PHE A 312 -0.91 20.23 -11.58
C PHE A 312 -0.56 21.52 -12.31
N ALA A 313 0.71 21.72 -12.68
CA ALA A 313 1.05 22.76 -13.65
C ALA A 313 1.10 22.13 -15.04
N GLY A 314 0.10 22.47 -15.84
CA GLY A 314 0.02 22.14 -17.26
C GLY A 314 0.08 23.41 -18.09
N THR A 315 -0.57 23.35 -19.25
CA THR A 315 -0.89 24.54 -20.04
C THR A 315 -2.34 24.97 -19.81
N GLY A 316 -2.64 26.26 -19.95
CA GLY A 316 -4.00 26.78 -20.01
C GLY A 316 -4.76 26.17 -21.18
N SER A 317 -4.11 26.01 -22.34
CA SER A 317 -4.71 25.35 -23.50
C SER A 317 -5.12 23.89 -23.26
N LEU A 318 -4.33 23.11 -22.51
CA LEU A 318 -4.74 21.75 -22.12
C LEU A 318 -5.94 21.79 -21.18
N ALA A 319 -6.00 22.74 -20.24
CA ALA A 319 -7.15 22.90 -19.37
C ALA A 319 -8.42 23.25 -20.16
N SER A 320 -8.36 24.22 -21.08
CA SER A 320 -9.48 24.56 -21.97
C SER A 320 -9.95 23.36 -22.79
N TYR A 321 -9.03 22.59 -23.39
CA TYR A 321 -9.38 21.40 -24.17
C TYR A 321 -10.04 20.28 -23.32
N ILE A 322 -9.70 20.17 -22.03
CA ILE A 322 -10.39 19.24 -21.12
C ILE A 322 -11.79 19.74 -20.74
N LEU A 323 -11.98 21.06 -20.60
CA LEU A 323 -13.27 21.65 -20.25
C LEU A 323 -14.25 21.65 -21.44
N ASP A 324 -13.76 21.90 -22.65
CA ASP A 324 -14.56 22.12 -23.87
C ASP A 324 -13.95 21.34 -25.06
N PRO A 325 -13.94 19.99 -25.04
CA PRO A 325 -13.24 19.15 -26.02
C PRO A 325 -13.78 19.27 -27.45
N ASP A 326 -15.04 19.73 -27.62
CA ASP A 326 -15.67 19.98 -28.92
C ASP A 326 -15.03 21.16 -29.68
N GLU A 327 -14.29 22.05 -29.01
CA GLU A 327 -13.51 23.11 -29.67
C GLU A 327 -12.25 22.57 -30.38
N GLY A 328 -11.85 21.33 -30.10
CA GLY A 328 -10.74 20.64 -30.75
C GLY A 328 -9.37 20.85 -30.08
N GLU A 329 -8.36 20.12 -30.59
CA GLU A 329 -7.02 20.16 -30.02
C GLU A 329 -6.37 21.57 -30.15
N PRO A 330 -5.68 22.08 -29.11
CA PRO A 330 -4.91 23.30 -29.19
C PRO A 330 -3.92 23.37 -30.36
N GLU A 331 -3.79 24.57 -30.93
CA GLU A 331 -2.79 24.85 -31.98
C GLU A 331 -1.35 24.62 -31.49
N ARG A 332 -0.43 24.34 -32.44
CA ARG A 332 0.98 24.12 -32.12
C ARG A 332 1.67 25.40 -31.64
N GLN A 333 1.68 25.58 -30.33
CA GLN A 333 2.48 26.61 -29.66
C GLN A 333 3.99 26.36 -29.77
N ASN A 334 4.76 27.44 -29.90
CA ASN A 334 6.22 27.46 -29.77
C ASN A 334 6.68 27.43 -28.29
N LEU A 335 7.99 27.32 -28.04
CA LEU A 335 8.55 27.13 -26.70
C LEU A 335 8.28 28.30 -25.73
N ILE A 336 8.23 29.54 -26.24
CA ILE A 336 7.93 30.74 -25.44
C ILE A 336 6.44 30.79 -25.13
N GLN A 337 5.58 30.51 -26.12
CA GLN A 337 4.13 30.44 -25.93
C GLN A 337 3.76 29.39 -24.87
N ARG A 338 4.34 28.18 -24.93
CA ARG A 338 4.11 27.11 -23.94
C ARG A 338 4.56 27.46 -22.52
N PHE A 339 5.51 28.38 -22.37
CA PHE A 339 5.95 28.85 -21.06
C PHE A 339 5.01 29.93 -20.51
N MET A 340 4.53 30.83 -21.37
CA MET A 340 3.57 31.87 -21.00
C MET A 340 2.14 31.32 -20.79
N ASP A 341 1.80 30.20 -21.44
CA ASP A 341 0.54 29.46 -21.23
C ASP A 341 0.60 28.52 -20.00
N GLY A 342 1.55 28.69 -19.08
CA GLY A 342 1.64 27.87 -17.87
C GLY A 342 0.46 28.12 -16.93
N HIS A 343 -0.32 27.08 -16.61
CA HIS A 343 -1.50 27.20 -15.75
C HIS A 343 -1.54 26.09 -14.68
N PHE A 344 -1.98 26.46 -13.48
CA PHE A 344 -2.21 25.52 -12.37
C PHE A 344 -3.68 25.14 -12.26
N PHE A 345 -3.96 23.84 -12.23
CA PHE A 345 -5.30 23.28 -12.01
C PHE A 345 -5.24 22.05 -11.09
N ILE A 346 -6.39 21.62 -10.60
CA ILE A 346 -6.51 20.40 -9.78
C ILE A 346 -6.81 19.22 -10.68
N ILE A 347 -6.12 18.10 -10.45
CA ILE A 347 -6.53 16.79 -10.98
C ILE A 347 -7.35 16.09 -9.89
N ARG A 348 -8.63 15.83 -10.19
CA ARG A 348 -9.60 15.19 -9.29
C ARG A 348 -9.54 13.67 -9.42
N ASN A 349 -9.37 13.18 -10.63
CA ASN A 349 -9.05 11.79 -10.97
C ASN A 349 -8.23 11.76 -12.26
N ILE A 350 -7.42 10.72 -12.43
CA ILE A 350 -6.75 10.42 -13.70
C ILE A 350 -6.58 8.90 -13.81
N ASP A 351 -6.74 8.35 -15.00
CA ASP A 351 -6.41 6.98 -15.33
C ASP A 351 -5.88 6.88 -16.77
N TYR A 352 -5.12 5.82 -17.03
CA TYR A 352 -4.57 5.53 -18.36
C TYR A 352 -5.20 4.23 -18.89
N ASP A 353 -6.01 4.37 -19.94
CA ASP A 353 -6.59 3.25 -20.67
C ASP A 353 -5.55 2.66 -21.61
N GLU A 354 -4.99 1.50 -21.22
CA GLU A 354 -3.99 0.79 -22.00
C GLU A 354 -4.52 0.24 -23.33
N GLN A 355 -5.83 -0.03 -23.44
CA GLN A 355 -6.43 -0.66 -24.62
C GLN A 355 -6.62 0.36 -25.74
N ASN A 356 -6.98 1.59 -25.40
CA ASN A 356 -7.26 2.67 -26.35
C ASN A 356 -6.15 3.74 -26.43
N ASP A 357 -5.09 3.64 -25.61
CA ASP A 357 -4.01 4.64 -25.47
C ASP A 357 -4.53 6.04 -25.10
N MET A 358 -5.48 6.08 -24.17
CA MET A 358 -6.18 7.30 -23.73
C MET A 358 -5.81 7.65 -22.28
N VAL A 359 -5.68 8.95 -22.01
CA VAL A 359 -5.68 9.52 -20.66
C VAL A 359 -7.09 9.99 -20.36
N ASN A 360 -7.77 9.31 -19.45
CA ASN A 360 -9.03 9.79 -18.89
C ASN A 360 -8.68 10.68 -17.70
N VAL A 361 -9.16 11.91 -17.68
CA VAL A 361 -8.82 12.89 -16.66
C VAL A 361 -10.05 13.66 -16.24
N ARG A 362 -10.19 13.92 -14.93
CA ARG A 362 -11.12 14.91 -14.39
C ARG A 362 -10.32 16.04 -13.76
N ILE A 363 -10.51 17.26 -14.25
CA ILE A 363 -9.85 18.45 -13.69
C ILE A 363 -10.85 19.39 -13.03
N MET A 364 -10.35 20.27 -12.17
CA MET A 364 -11.10 21.41 -11.66
C MET A 364 -10.25 22.69 -11.79
N THR A 365 -10.81 23.70 -12.48
CA THR A 365 -10.22 25.04 -12.65
C THR A 365 -11.28 26.04 -13.14
N TRP A 366 -11.02 27.34 -12.98
CA TRP A 366 -11.92 28.44 -13.37
C TRP A 366 -13.39 28.31 -12.88
N GLY A 367 -13.60 27.58 -11.78
CA GLY A 367 -14.92 27.28 -11.23
C GLY A 367 -15.70 26.14 -11.91
N ARG A 368 -15.10 25.43 -12.87
CA ARG A 368 -15.64 24.23 -13.54
C ARG A 368 -14.93 22.98 -13.03
N GLU A 369 -15.62 21.84 -13.06
CA GLU A 369 -15.04 20.50 -12.89
C GLU A 369 -15.60 19.61 -14.01
N GLU A 370 -14.75 19.20 -14.95
CA GLU A 370 -15.14 18.44 -16.14
C GLU A 370 -14.23 17.21 -16.32
N SER A 371 -14.69 16.23 -17.10
CA SER A 371 -13.93 15.03 -17.42
C SER A 371 -13.77 14.87 -18.93
N ALA A 372 -12.57 14.54 -19.39
CA ALA A 372 -12.26 14.27 -20.80
C ALA A 372 -11.43 13.00 -20.96
N SER A 373 -11.56 12.37 -22.13
CA SER A 373 -10.73 11.26 -22.60
C SER A 373 -9.85 11.76 -23.74
N ILE A 374 -8.54 11.83 -23.51
CA ILE A 374 -7.59 12.47 -24.43
C ILE A 374 -6.57 11.43 -24.92
N PRO A 375 -6.32 11.30 -26.24
CA PRO A 375 -5.27 10.40 -26.74
C PRO A 375 -3.90 10.74 -26.12
N PHE A 376 -3.12 9.73 -25.73
CA PHE A 376 -1.89 9.94 -24.96
C PHE A 376 -0.87 10.86 -25.68
N ASP A 377 -0.75 10.77 -27.00
CA ASP A 377 0.10 11.67 -27.79
C ASP A 377 -0.39 13.13 -27.79
N VAL A 378 -1.71 13.35 -27.74
CA VAL A 378 -2.33 14.69 -27.59
C VAL A 378 -2.08 15.23 -26.19
N TRP A 379 -2.27 14.41 -25.14
CA TRP A 379 -1.89 14.78 -23.77
C TRP A 379 -0.42 15.21 -23.72
N LYS A 380 0.49 14.34 -24.17
CA LYS A 380 1.94 14.56 -24.15
C LYS A 380 2.38 15.78 -24.97
N LYS A 381 1.70 16.11 -26.06
CA LYS A 381 1.98 17.30 -26.88
C LYS A 381 1.62 18.61 -26.15
N ASN A 382 0.50 18.62 -25.42
CA ASN A 382 -0.12 19.82 -24.86
C ASN A 382 0.14 20.03 -23.35
N VAL A 383 0.63 19.01 -22.64
CA VAL A 383 1.02 19.09 -21.22
C VAL A 383 2.16 20.10 -20.93
N GLY A 384 2.84 20.58 -21.98
CA GLY A 384 3.88 21.60 -21.90
C GLY A 384 5.23 21.08 -21.39
N LEU A 385 6.24 21.96 -21.35
CA LEU A 385 7.56 21.63 -20.79
C LEU A 385 7.58 21.63 -19.25
N VAL A 386 6.52 22.17 -18.63
CA VAL A 386 6.36 22.28 -17.18
C VAL A 386 5.50 21.16 -16.57
N GLY A 387 4.88 20.31 -17.41
CA GLY A 387 3.86 19.30 -17.10
C GLY A 387 4.15 18.39 -15.90
N THR A 388 3.88 18.90 -14.69
CA THR A 388 4.29 18.27 -13.44
C THR A 388 3.15 18.29 -12.43
N ALA A 389 2.82 17.11 -11.90
CA ALA A 389 1.97 16.99 -10.74
C ALA A 389 2.79 17.26 -9.48
N VAL A 390 2.34 18.20 -8.66
CA VAL A 390 2.75 18.35 -7.26
C VAL A 390 1.73 17.60 -6.42
N VAL A 391 2.18 16.52 -5.78
CA VAL A 391 1.32 15.67 -4.96
C VAL A 391 1.74 15.78 -3.50
N GLY A 392 0.78 15.66 -2.59
CA GLY A 392 1.04 15.55 -1.15
C GLY A 392 0.06 14.60 -0.49
N GLN A 393 0.58 13.73 0.37
CA GLN A 393 -0.27 12.85 1.18
C GLN A 393 -0.89 13.65 2.31
N ASP A 394 -2.13 13.32 2.55
CA ASP A 394 -2.91 13.88 3.61
C ASP A 394 -2.54 13.35 5.03
N PRO A 395 -2.51 14.19 6.09
CA PRO A 395 -2.27 13.75 7.47
C PRO A 395 -3.29 12.74 8.03
N TYR A 396 -4.56 12.82 7.65
CA TYR A 396 -5.56 11.84 8.05
C TYR A 396 -5.36 10.52 7.31
N MET A 397 -5.04 10.53 6.02
CA MET A 397 -4.64 9.30 5.32
C MET A 397 -3.36 8.68 5.90
N SER A 398 -2.38 9.51 6.28
CA SER A 398 -1.19 9.06 7.00
C SER A 398 -1.53 8.43 8.37
N PHE A 399 -2.57 8.93 9.07
CA PHE A 399 -3.12 8.30 10.28
C PHE A 399 -3.84 6.98 9.96
N MET A 400 -4.68 6.93 8.93
CA MET A 400 -5.40 5.72 8.53
C MET A 400 -4.46 4.60 8.10
N PHE A 401 -3.37 4.92 7.39
CA PHE A 401 -2.30 3.98 7.06
C PHE A 401 -1.60 3.44 8.32
N ARG A 402 -1.31 4.29 9.30
CA ARG A 402 -0.80 3.85 10.61
C ARG A 402 -1.81 2.99 11.38
N ALA A 403 -3.11 3.25 11.27
CA ALA A 403 -4.16 2.45 11.90
C ALA A 403 -4.26 1.06 11.24
N ARG A 404 -4.32 0.98 9.90
CA ARG A 404 -4.30 -0.28 9.13
C ARG A 404 -3.08 -1.14 9.46
N ALA A 405 -1.90 -0.52 9.59
CA ALA A 405 -0.68 -1.24 9.95
C ALA A 405 -0.71 -1.85 11.38
N ARG A 406 -1.49 -1.25 12.31
CA ARG A 406 -1.71 -1.76 13.68
C ARG A 406 -2.82 -2.80 13.75
N GLU A 407 -3.80 -2.81 12.83
CA GLU A 407 -4.81 -3.88 12.76
C GLU A 407 -4.16 -5.27 12.55
N ILE A 408 -2.93 -5.34 12.02
CA ILE A 408 -2.12 -6.57 11.93
C ILE A 408 -1.59 -7.02 13.31
N ASP A 409 -1.28 -6.08 14.21
CA ASP A 409 -0.71 -6.38 15.53
C ASP A 409 -1.82 -6.66 16.59
N ASP A 410 -2.97 -5.98 16.50
CA ASP A 410 -4.05 -6.01 17.51
C ASP A 410 -5.06 -7.17 17.36
N LEU A 411 -4.99 -7.96 16.27
CA LEU A 411 -5.75 -9.21 16.12
C LEU A 411 -4.80 -10.40 16.14
N GLN A 412 -4.76 -11.09 17.30
CA GLN A 412 -3.75 -12.11 17.62
C GLN A 412 -3.48 -13.15 16.53
N HIS A 413 -4.46 -13.53 15.69
CA HIS A 413 -4.35 -14.59 14.68
C HIS A 413 -5.01 -14.23 13.32
N SER A 414 -4.77 -13.04 12.75
CA SER A 414 -5.24 -12.76 11.37
C SER A 414 -4.42 -13.56 10.34
N THR A 415 -5.06 -14.46 9.59
CA THR A 415 -4.39 -15.29 8.55
C THR A 415 -4.06 -14.49 7.29
N TYR A 416 -4.69 -13.33 7.09
CA TYR A 416 -4.66 -12.52 5.88
C TYR A 416 -4.60 -11.02 6.17
N CYS A 417 -4.14 -10.23 5.20
CA CYS A 417 -4.12 -8.76 5.28
C CYS A 417 -4.20 -8.10 3.89
N SER A 418 -4.38 -6.77 3.86
CA SER A 418 -4.26 -5.98 2.61
C SER A 418 -2.78 -5.70 2.27
N PRO A 419 -2.44 -5.43 1.00
CA PRO A 419 -1.04 -5.31 0.59
C PRO A 419 -0.35 -4.06 1.16
N GLU A 420 -1.09 -2.96 1.25
CA GLU A 420 -0.69 -1.73 1.94
C GLU A 420 -0.30 -2.00 3.39
N ALA A 421 -1.19 -2.66 4.14
CA ALA A 421 -1.00 -2.94 5.56
C ALA A 421 0.22 -3.84 5.77
N TYR A 422 0.41 -4.86 4.92
CA TYR A 422 1.61 -5.68 4.92
C TYR A 422 2.88 -4.85 4.74
N CYS A 423 2.99 -4.08 3.65
CA CYS A 423 4.14 -3.24 3.37
C CYS A 423 4.44 -2.25 4.50
N LEU A 424 3.40 -1.63 5.09
CA LEU A 424 3.55 -0.71 6.21
C LEU A 424 4.01 -1.40 7.51
N ASN A 425 3.50 -2.61 7.81
CA ASN A 425 3.93 -3.40 8.96
C ASN A 425 5.39 -3.85 8.81
N VAL A 426 5.78 -4.39 7.64
CA VAL A 426 7.18 -4.73 7.32
C VAL A 426 8.09 -3.51 7.49
N LYS A 427 7.69 -2.34 6.95
CA LYS A 427 8.43 -1.07 7.07
C LYS A 427 8.62 -0.63 8.53
N ASN A 428 7.62 -0.84 9.39
CA ASN A 428 7.72 -0.53 10.82
C ASN A 428 8.70 -1.48 11.55
N ILE A 429 8.76 -2.76 11.15
CA ILE A 429 9.66 -3.76 11.75
C ILE A 429 11.13 -3.50 11.36
N ILE A 430 11.41 -3.27 10.07
CA ILE A 430 12.80 -3.22 9.55
C ILE A 430 13.37 -1.81 9.37
N GLY A 431 12.57 -0.76 9.62
CA GLY A 431 12.93 0.62 9.30
C GLY A 431 14.28 1.05 9.88
N GLY A 432 15.25 1.32 8.99
CA GLY A 432 16.61 1.72 9.39
C GLY A 432 17.54 0.58 9.84
N THR A 433 17.10 -0.69 9.78
CA THR A 433 17.91 -1.85 10.17
C THR A 433 18.83 -2.33 9.04
N PRO A 434 20.14 -2.56 9.27
CA PRO A 434 21.07 -3.04 8.24
C PRO A 434 20.77 -4.44 7.68
N GLY A 435 21.13 -4.65 6.42
CA GLY A 435 20.96 -5.90 5.69
C GLY A 435 19.51 -6.21 5.30
N TYR A 436 18.73 -5.16 5.01
CA TYR A 436 17.37 -5.18 4.46
C TYR A 436 17.23 -4.19 3.28
N GLU A 437 18.34 -3.77 2.66
CA GLU A 437 18.42 -2.64 1.73
C GLU A 437 17.53 -2.83 0.50
N LYS A 438 17.47 -4.06 -0.05
CA LYS A 438 16.60 -4.39 -1.19
C LYS A 438 15.12 -4.22 -0.83
N ILE A 439 14.69 -4.70 0.34
CA ILE A 439 13.31 -4.60 0.82
C ILE A 439 12.96 -3.13 1.11
N ASN A 440 13.84 -2.39 1.80
CA ASN A 440 13.67 -0.97 2.04
C ASN A 440 13.57 -0.13 0.74
N LYS A 441 14.32 -0.50 -0.31
CA LYS A 441 14.19 0.11 -1.64
C LYS A 441 12.81 -0.17 -2.24
N LEU A 442 12.36 -1.42 -2.26
CA LEU A 442 11.06 -1.80 -2.83
C LEU A 442 9.89 -1.17 -2.05
N LEU A 443 9.97 -1.10 -0.72
CA LEU A 443 9.02 -0.37 0.13
C LEU A 443 8.96 1.13 -0.20
N SER A 444 10.11 1.75 -0.51
CA SER A 444 10.18 3.16 -0.93
C SER A 444 9.54 3.39 -2.30
N GLN A 445 9.72 2.44 -3.24
CA GLN A 445 9.10 2.48 -4.56
C GLN A 445 7.59 2.28 -4.48
N ALA A 446 7.12 1.28 -3.74
CA ALA A 446 5.71 0.99 -3.50
C ALA A 446 4.99 2.19 -2.87
N PHE A 447 5.57 2.76 -1.80
CA PHE A 447 5.01 3.92 -1.11
C PHE A 447 4.85 5.18 -2.00
N LYS A 448 5.63 5.27 -3.08
CA LYS A 448 5.55 6.36 -4.06
C LYS A 448 4.79 6.00 -5.33
N HIS A 449 4.38 4.74 -5.49
CA HIS A 449 3.98 4.13 -6.75
C HIS A 449 4.96 4.38 -7.91
N GLU A 450 6.26 4.38 -7.61
CA GLU A 450 7.31 4.71 -8.57
C GLU A 450 7.26 3.75 -9.78
N ASN A 451 7.14 4.30 -10.99
CA ASN A 451 6.92 3.55 -12.24
C ASN A 451 5.64 2.69 -12.27
N GLY A 452 4.62 3.03 -11.48
CA GLY A 452 3.35 2.31 -11.43
C GLY A 452 3.36 1.02 -10.60
N VAL A 453 4.40 0.80 -9.77
CA VAL A 453 4.45 -0.36 -8.85
C VAL A 453 3.30 -0.28 -7.85
N THR A 454 2.42 -1.27 -7.87
CA THR A 454 1.30 -1.39 -6.93
C THR A 454 1.73 -1.93 -5.57
N TRP A 455 0.93 -1.66 -4.54
CA TRP A 455 1.10 -2.28 -3.22
C TRP A 455 1.08 -3.81 -3.28
N TYR A 456 0.24 -4.41 -4.15
CA TYR A 456 0.14 -5.86 -4.30
C TYR A 456 1.42 -6.49 -4.85
N GLN A 457 1.95 -5.97 -5.96
CA GLN A 457 3.19 -6.45 -6.57
C GLN A 457 4.37 -6.35 -5.59
N ALA A 458 4.49 -5.22 -4.89
CA ALA A 458 5.54 -5.01 -3.90
C ALA A 458 5.40 -5.98 -2.71
N ALA A 459 4.19 -6.15 -2.17
CA ALA A 459 3.96 -6.99 -1.01
C ALA A 459 4.29 -8.48 -1.29
N LYS A 460 3.92 -9.00 -2.46
CA LYS A 460 4.27 -10.37 -2.89
C LYS A 460 5.79 -10.56 -3.10
N GLN A 461 6.45 -9.62 -3.76
CA GLN A 461 7.91 -9.65 -3.91
C GLN A 461 8.63 -9.57 -2.55
N ILE A 462 8.13 -8.75 -1.62
CA ILE A 462 8.69 -8.64 -0.27
C ILE A 462 8.56 -9.95 0.50
N GLN A 463 7.43 -10.67 0.40
CA GLN A 463 7.28 -12.00 1.02
C GLN A 463 8.34 -12.99 0.51
N ASP A 464 8.45 -13.14 -0.81
CA ASP A 464 9.41 -14.06 -1.42
C ASP A 464 10.87 -13.70 -1.04
N MET A 465 11.19 -12.40 -0.96
CA MET A 465 12.49 -11.91 -0.49
C MET A 465 12.76 -12.17 1.00
N ILE A 466 11.73 -12.28 1.85
CA ILE A 466 11.90 -12.59 3.30
C ILE A 466 12.25 -14.07 3.50
N GLU A 467 11.68 -14.98 2.70
CA GLU A 467 12.05 -16.42 2.71
C GLU A 467 13.49 -16.67 2.23
N GLU A 468 14.13 -15.70 1.57
CA GLU A 468 15.55 -15.73 1.19
C GLU A 468 16.50 -15.15 2.25
N LEU A 469 15.98 -14.52 3.32
CA LEU A 469 16.81 -13.96 4.38
C LEU A 469 17.36 -15.05 5.32
N PRO A 470 18.51 -14.78 5.99
CA PRO A 470 18.97 -15.60 7.11
C PRO A 470 17.86 -15.76 8.16
N LYS A 471 17.69 -16.98 8.69
CA LYS A 471 16.57 -17.34 9.58
C LYS A 471 16.35 -16.36 10.74
N GLU A 472 17.42 -15.83 11.33
CA GLU A 472 17.38 -14.86 12.43
C GLU A 472 16.68 -13.55 12.05
N LYS A 473 16.78 -13.13 10.79
CA LYS A 473 16.09 -11.97 10.22
C LYS A 473 14.68 -12.29 9.77
N ALA A 474 14.50 -13.41 9.08
CA ALA A 474 13.19 -13.86 8.61
C ALA A 474 12.18 -14.04 9.77
N LEU A 475 12.64 -14.52 10.93
CA LEU A 475 11.80 -14.70 12.13
C LEU A 475 11.18 -13.41 12.69
N MET A 476 11.68 -12.22 12.33
CA MET A 476 11.12 -10.95 12.79
C MET A 476 9.92 -10.48 11.97
N ILE A 477 9.66 -11.08 10.80
CA ILE A 477 8.69 -10.58 9.82
C ILE A 477 7.75 -11.71 9.40
N PRO A 478 6.41 -11.53 9.38
CA PRO A 478 5.50 -12.56 8.91
C PRO A 478 5.68 -12.84 7.40
N SER A 479 6.46 -13.86 7.03
CA SER A 479 6.61 -14.26 5.63
C SER A 479 5.32 -14.89 5.08
N LYS A 480 4.69 -15.78 5.84
CA LYS A 480 3.52 -16.58 5.43
C LYS A 480 2.18 -16.00 5.89
N ILE A 481 1.82 -14.84 5.39
CA ILE A 481 0.48 -14.22 5.56
C ILE A 481 -0.25 -14.13 4.22
N SER A 482 -1.55 -14.41 4.20
CA SER A 482 -2.35 -14.40 2.98
C SER A 482 -2.65 -12.95 2.54
N ILE A 483 -1.84 -12.39 1.64
CA ILE A 483 -2.10 -11.04 1.10
C ILE A 483 -3.24 -11.10 0.08
N ILE A 484 -4.33 -10.38 0.35
CA ILE A 484 -5.52 -10.28 -0.51
C ILE A 484 -5.53 -8.89 -1.18
N PRO A 485 -5.59 -8.76 -2.51
CA PRO A 485 -5.47 -7.48 -3.22
C PRO A 485 -6.47 -6.41 -2.78
N ASN A 486 -7.73 -6.80 -2.56
CA ASN A 486 -8.81 -5.90 -2.16
C ASN A 486 -9.65 -6.57 -1.06
N VAL A 487 -9.74 -5.92 0.10
CA VAL A 487 -10.46 -6.43 1.28
C VAL A 487 -11.64 -5.52 1.59
N THR A 488 -12.66 -5.60 0.73
CA THR A 488 -13.88 -4.79 0.84
C THR A 488 -14.71 -5.14 2.09
N PRO A 489 -15.63 -4.28 2.54
CA PRO A 489 -16.54 -4.58 3.66
C PRO A 489 -17.36 -5.86 3.43
N GLU A 490 -17.75 -6.15 2.18
CA GLU A 490 -18.50 -7.35 1.80
C GLU A 490 -17.64 -8.60 1.95
N ILE A 491 -16.35 -8.53 1.56
CA ILE A 491 -15.40 -9.63 1.73
C ILE A 491 -15.13 -9.89 3.23
N LYS A 492 -14.93 -8.84 4.04
CA LYS A 492 -14.78 -8.99 5.50
C LYS A 492 -16.01 -9.65 6.14
N THR A 493 -17.20 -9.09 5.88
CA THR A 493 -18.48 -9.64 6.36
C THR A 493 -18.72 -11.06 5.85
N GLY A 494 -18.26 -11.38 4.64
CA GLY A 494 -18.27 -12.72 4.08
C GLY A 494 -17.44 -13.71 4.90
N PHE A 495 -16.19 -13.38 5.19
CA PHE A 495 -15.32 -14.20 6.05
C PHE A 495 -15.87 -14.35 7.47
N ASP A 496 -16.34 -13.27 8.10
CA ASP A 496 -16.97 -13.29 9.43
C ASP A 496 -18.17 -14.26 9.46
N ARG A 497 -19.04 -14.19 8.44
CA ARG A 497 -20.18 -15.11 8.29
C ARG A 497 -19.72 -16.56 8.11
N ILE A 498 -18.68 -16.81 7.30
CA ILE A 498 -18.15 -18.15 7.03
C ILE A 498 -17.54 -18.79 8.29
N HIS A 499 -16.93 -17.99 9.16
CA HIS A 499 -16.39 -18.46 10.43
C HIS A 499 -17.46 -19.14 11.30
N HIS A 500 -18.68 -18.58 11.32
CA HIS A 500 -19.84 -19.09 12.08
C HIS A 500 -20.60 -20.25 11.42
N LEU A 501 -20.30 -20.63 10.18
CA LEU A 501 -20.90 -21.81 9.55
C LEU A 501 -20.35 -23.09 10.21
N HIS A 502 -21.16 -24.14 10.24
CA HIS A 502 -20.79 -25.44 10.84
C HIS A 502 -20.81 -26.59 9.82
N SER A 503 -21.65 -26.50 8.78
CA SER A 503 -21.71 -27.49 7.70
C SER A 503 -20.56 -27.30 6.70
N ARG A 504 -19.80 -28.37 6.40
CA ARG A 504 -18.75 -28.37 5.37
C ARG A 504 -19.27 -27.92 4.01
N THR A 505 -20.44 -28.41 3.61
CA THR A 505 -21.07 -28.09 2.32
C THR A 505 -21.50 -26.61 2.24
N GLU A 506 -21.95 -26.02 3.35
CA GLU A 506 -22.30 -24.60 3.41
C GLU A 506 -21.05 -23.72 3.37
N LYS A 507 -19.97 -24.10 4.09
CA LYS A 507 -18.68 -23.41 4.01
C LYS A 507 -18.12 -23.40 2.59
N ILE A 508 -18.12 -24.55 1.92
CA ILE A 508 -17.67 -24.66 0.53
C ILE A 508 -18.48 -23.71 -0.37
N LYS A 509 -19.81 -23.77 -0.34
CA LYS A 509 -20.66 -22.87 -1.15
C LYS A 509 -20.45 -21.39 -0.85
N ALA A 510 -20.23 -21.02 0.42
CA ALA A 510 -20.03 -19.64 0.81
C ALA A 510 -18.65 -19.10 0.39
N LEU A 511 -17.61 -19.93 0.44
CA LEU A 511 -16.27 -19.63 -0.07
C LEU A 511 -16.26 -19.56 -1.61
N GLU A 512 -16.92 -20.49 -2.29
CA GLU A 512 -17.14 -20.47 -3.74
C GLU A 512 -17.87 -19.20 -4.21
N TYR A 513 -18.86 -18.75 -3.43
CA TYR A 513 -19.60 -17.51 -3.71
C TYR A 513 -18.76 -16.24 -3.53
N LEU A 514 -17.73 -16.25 -2.66
CA LEU A 514 -16.79 -15.13 -2.57
C LEU A 514 -15.84 -15.09 -3.78
N GLY A 515 -15.36 -16.24 -4.25
CA GLY A 515 -14.65 -16.44 -5.53
C GLY A 515 -13.30 -15.72 -5.73
N THR A 516 -12.43 -16.14 -6.66
CA THR A 516 -12.29 -17.50 -7.26
C THR A 516 -10.84 -17.88 -7.63
N GLN A 517 -9.96 -16.94 -8.03
CA GLN A 517 -8.52 -17.23 -8.22
C GLN A 517 -7.58 -16.30 -7.43
N ASP A 518 -7.71 -14.98 -7.48
CA ASP A 518 -6.75 -14.07 -6.81
C ASP A 518 -6.92 -13.90 -5.28
N ASN A 519 -7.84 -14.64 -4.66
CA ASN A 519 -8.05 -14.63 -3.22
C ASN A 519 -7.40 -15.85 -2.55
N ILE A 520 -6.11 -15.72 -2.26
CA ILE A 520 -5.28 -16.75 -1.64
C ILE A 520 -5.83 -17.27 -0.30
N GLU A 521 -6.56 -16.46 0.47
CA GLU A 521 -7.20 -16.91 1.72
C GLU A 521 -8.43 -17.80 1.45
N VAL A 522 -9.24 -17.48 0.44
CA VAL A 522 -10.35 -18.36 0.00
C VAL A 522 -9.79 -19.71 -0.45
N GLN A 523 -8.69 -19.72 -1.21
CA GLN A 523 -8.03 -20.95 -1.66
C GLN A 523 -7.46 -21.76 -0.51
N ARG A 524 -6.73 -21.10 0.41
CA ARG A 524 -6.20 -21.68 1.65
C ARG A 524 -7.29 -22.40 2.46
N GLN A 525 -8.49 -21.81 2.54
CA GLN A 525 -9.62 -22.42 3.26
C GLN A 525 -10.35 -23.50 2.43
N LEU A 526 -10.52 -23.32 1.12
CA LEU A 526 -11.18 -24.29 0.24
C LEU A 526 -10.38 -25.59 0.07
N MET A 527 -9.05 -25.49 -0.07
CA MET A 527 -8.18 -26.63 -0.35
C MET A 527 -8.37 -27.82 0.62
N PRO A 528 -8.31 -27.63 1.96
CA PRO A 528 -8.58 -28.73 2.90
C PRO A 528 -10.05 -29.17 2.91
N LEU A 529 -11.01 -28.29 2.64
CA LEU A 529 -12.44 -28.64 2.59
C LEU A 529 -12.77 -29.51 1.37
N TYR A 530 -12.18 -29.23 0.21
CA TYR A 530 -12.29 -30.05 -0.99
C TYR A 530 -11.64 -31.42 -0.80
N ALA A 531 -10.45 -31.49 -0.19
CA ALA A 531 -9.76 -32.75 0.08
C ALA A 531 -10.60 -33.66 0.99
N GLN A 532 -11.11 -33.11 2.10
CA GLN A 532 -12.00 -33.81 3.03
C GLN A 532 -13.37 -34.19 2.43
N ALA A 533 -13.79 -33.52 1.35
CA ALA A 533 -15.02 -33.82 0.61
C ALA A 533 -14.80 -34.74 -0.60
N GLY A 534 -13.55 -35.12 -0.90
CA GLY A 534 -13.20 -35.90 -2.10
C GLY A 534 -13.39 -35.16 -3.43
N GLN A 535 -13.44 -33.82 -3.42
CA GLN A 535 -13.66 -32.98 -4.61
C GLN A 535 -12.35 -32.73 -5.37
N TRP A 536 -11.68 -33.82 -5.76
CA TRP A 536 -10.32 -33.79 -6.32
C TRP A 536 -10.20 -33.02 -7.64
N ASP A 537 -11.25 -32.99 -8.46
CA ASP A 537 -11.22 -32.25 -9.73
C ASP A 537 -11.12 -30.73 -9.52
N LYS A 538 -11.76 -30.20 -8.47
CA LYS A 538 -11.62 -28.78 -8.08
C LYS A 538 -10.25 -28.46 -7.50
N ILE A 539 -9.59 -29.42 -6.86
CA ILE A 539 -8.20 -29.27 -6.42
C ILE A 539 -7.28 -29.16 -7.64
N ARG A 540 -7.49 -30.00 -8.67
CA ARG A 540 -6.74 -29.90 -9.93
C ARG A 540 -6.99 -28.59 -10.66
N GLU A 541 -8.23 -28.09 -10.66
CA GLU A 541 -8.58 -26.79 -11.23
C GLU A 541 -7.88 -25.62 -10.52
N LEU A 542 -7.84 -25.62 -9.18
CA LEU A 542 -7.08 -24.62 -8.40
C LEU A 542 -5.57 -24.69 -8.67
N LEU A 543 -5.01 -25.89 -8.88
CA LEU A 543 -3.59 -26.10 -9.12
C LEU A 543 -3.17 -25.88 -10.58
N ALA A 544 -4.10 -25.75 -11.53
CA ALA A 544 -3.80 -25.64 -12.95
C ALA A 544 -2.96 -24.40 -13.30
N ASN A 545 -3.16 -23.31 -12.56
CA ASN A 545 -2.46 -22.03 -12.73
C ASN A 545 -1.47 -21.76 -11.58
N ILE A 546 -1.02 -22.79 -10.85
CA ILE A 546 -0.23 -22.63 -9.61
C ILE A 546 1.07 -21.84 -9.81
N ASP A 547 1.66 -21.89 -11.00
CA ASP A 547 2.92 -21.20 -11.32
C ASP A 547 2.78 -19.69 -11.56
N ASP A 548 1.56 -19.16 -11.73
CA ASP A 548 1.30 -17.72 -11.79
C ASP A 548 1.39 -17.05 -10.40
N TYR A 549 1.41 -17.83 -9.32
CA TYR A 549 1.44 -17.36 -7.93
C TYR A 549 2.87 -17.09 -7.44
N SER A 550 3.01 -16.19 -6.46
CA SER A 550 4.28 -15.98 -5.77
C SER A 550 4.80 -17.28 -5.14
N ARG A 551 6.11 -17.37 -4.87
CA ARG A 551 6.67 -18.56 -4.23
C ARG A 551 6.01 -18.82 -2.87
N THR A 552 5.77 -17.76 -2.11
CA THR A 552 5.12 -17.84 -0.79
C THR A 552 3.66 -18.30 -0.89
N ASP A 553 2.89 -17.80 -1.86
CA ASP A 553 1.50 -18.22 -2.07
C ASP A 553 1.42 -19.71 -2.45
N ARG A 554 2.32 -20.19 -3.32
CA ARG A 554 2.45 -21.61 -3.64
C ARG A 554 2.73 -22.45 -2.40
N GLU A 555 3.65 -22.04 -1.54
CA GLU A 555 3.91 -22.72 -0.27
C GLU A 555 2.66 -22.76 0.64
N ILE A 556 1.88 -21.67 0.74
CA ILE A 556 0.62 -21.62 1.52
C ILE A 556 -0.42 -22.61 0.96
N ILE A 557 -0.57 -22.68 -0.37
CA ILE A 557 -1.50 -23.60 -1.04
C ILE A 557 -1.10 -25.05 -0.79
N TYR A 558 0.18 -25.40 -0.94
CA TYR A 558 0.66 -26.77 -0.72
C TYR A 558 0.58 -27.20 0.75
N GLU A 559 0.91 -26.34 1.72
CA GLU A 559 0.73 -26.62 3.15
C GLU A 559 -0.76 -26.85 3.49
N SER A 560 -1.67 -26.12 2.84
CA SER A 560 -3.11 -26.27 3.02
C SER A 560 -3.66 -27.57 2.39
N LEU A 561 -3.09 -28.00 1.26
CA LEU A 561 -3.39 -29.29 0.63
C LEU A 561 -2.86 -30.46 1.45
N GLU A 562 -1.64 -30.37 1.98
CA GLU A 562 -1.06 -31.38 2.88
C GLU A 562 -1.93 -31.56 4.14
N LEU A 563 -2.30 -30.47 4.80
CA LEU A 563 -3.23 -30.49 5.94
C LEU A 563 -4.59 -31.10 5.54
N GLY A 564 -5.10 -30.75 4.36
CA GLY A 564 -6.32 -31.32 3.80
C GLY A 564 -6.27 -32.84 3.67
N CYS A 565 -5.21 -33.35 3.05
CA CYS A 565 -4.96 -34.77 2.83
C CYS A 565 -4.77 -35.54 4.15
N CYS A 566 -4.07 -34.95 5.14
CA CYS A 566 -3.89 -35.54 6.47
C CYS A 566 -5.20 -35.63 7.28
N LEU A 567 -6.21 -34.80 6.96
CA LEU A 567 -7.51 -34.77 7.63
C LEU A 567 -8.62 -35.54 6.88
N VAL A 568 -8.28 -36.30 5.84
CA VAL A 568 -9.23 -37.16 5.13
C VAL A 568 -9.66 -38.34 6.02
N LEU A 569 -10.98 -38.56 6.13
CA LEU A 569 -11.58 -39.61 6.96
C LEU A 569 -12.63 -40.39 6.16
N GLY A 570 -12.84 -41.67 6.51
CA GLY A 570 -13.84 -42.54 5.90
C GLY A 570 -13.42 -43.10 4.54
N ASP A 571 -14.36 -43.23 3.60
CA ASP A 571 -14.16 -43.87 2.29
C ASP A 571 -13.44 -43.00 1.25
N VAL A 572 -13.19 -41.72 1.56
CA VAL A 572 -12.48 -40.80 0.67
C VAL A 572 -11.01 -41.21 0.57
N LYS A 573 -10.52 -41.46 -0.65
CA LYS A 573 -9.11 -41.81 -0.92
C LYS A 573 -8.42 -40.67 -1.64
N VAL A 574 -7.21 -40.33 -1.19
CA VAL A 574 -6.33 -39.37 -1.87
C VAL A 574 -5.86 -39.98 -3.20
N PRO A 575 -6.07 -39.32 -4.35
CA PRO A 575 -5.58 -39.77 -5.65
C PRO A 575 -4.05 -39.84 -5.69
N LYS A 576 -3.52 -40.72 -6.54
CA LYS A 576 -2.07 -40.97 -6.61
C LYS A 576 -1.28 -39.74 -7.05
N ASP A 577 -1.81 -38.98 -8.01
CA ASP A 577 -1.30 -37.69 -8.49
C ASP A 577 -1.21 -36.66 -7.36
N ILE A 578 -2.27 -36.50 -6.57
CA ILE A 578 -2.30 -35.59 -5.41
C ILE A 578 -1.35 -36.07 -4.30
N ALA A 579 -1.27 -37.38 -4.07
CA ALA A 579 -0.37 -37.96 -3.06
C ALA A 579 1.11 -37.81 -3.45
N GLU A 580 1.46 -37.99 -4.72
CA GLU A 580 2.83 -37.75 -5.23
C GLU A 580 3.16 -36.24 -5.12
N LEU A 581 2.23 -35.33 -5.47
CA LEU A 581 2.40 -33.87 -5.31
C LEU A 581 2.59 -33.42 -3.86
N VAL A 582 1.86 -33.99 -2.89
CA VAL A 582 2.07 -33.72 -1.46
C VAL A 582 3.41 -34.30 -0.99
N GLU A 583 3.76 -35.54 -1.35
CA GLU A 583 5.04 -36.16 -0.99
C GLU A 583 6.26 -35.40 -1.54
N GLU A 584 6.11 -34.66 -2.64
CA GLU A 584 7.13 -33.78 -3.22
C GLU A 584 7.29 -32.42 -2.49
N ASN A 585 6.20 -31.90 -1.90
CA ASN A 585 6.15 -30.56 -1.30
C ASN A 585 6.20 -30.55 0.25
N THR A 586 6.04 -31.70 0.94
CA THR A 586 6.22 -31.79 2.40
C THR A 586 7.61 -31.29 2.84
N LYS A 587 7.66 -30.14 3.53
CA LYS A 587 8.90 -29.41 3.91
C LYS A 587 9.63 -30.06 5.10
N PHE A 588 10.19 -31.25 4.87
CA PHE A 588 10.76 -32.07 5.95
C PHE A 588 12.19 -31.68 6.39
N ASN A 589 12.29 -30.61 7.18
CA ASN A 589 13.54 -30.01 7.65
C ASN A 589 14.38 -30.89 8.59
N PHE A 590 15.15 -31.85 8.05
CA PHE A 590 16.24 -32.53 8.78
C PHE A 590 17.62 -32.12 8.23
N LYS A 591 18.62 -32.04 9.11
CA LYS A 591 20.01 -31.73 8.70
C LYS A 591 20.75 -33.01 8.36
N ALA A 592 21.70 -32.98 7.41
CA ALA A 592 22.52 -34.15 7.06
C ALA A 592 23.21 -34.82 8.27
N LYS A 593 23.58 -34.02 9.30
CA LYS A 593 24.14 -34.53 10.57
C LYS A 593 23.18 -35.43 11.37
N GLU A 594 21.87 -35.29 11.16
CA GLU A 594 20.81 -36.01 11.88
C GLU A 594 20.51 -37.36 11.22
N LEU A 595 20.46 -37.40 9.88
CA LEU A 595 20.49 -38.67 9.13
C LEU A 595 21.72 -39.49 9.49
N ILE A 596 22.93 -38.89 9.49
CA ILE A 596 24.16 -39.56 9.91
C ILE A 596 24.07 -40.04 11.37
N ARG A 597 23.43 -39.28 12.27
CA ARG A 597 23.19 -39.69 13.66
C ARG A 597 22.31 -40.94 13.73
N VAL A 598 21.15 -40.92 13.08
CA VAL A 598 20.20 -42.04 13.10
C VAL A 598 20.78 -43.28 12.41
N LEU A 599 21.51 -43.13 11.30
CA LEU A 599 22.19 -44.25 10.66
C LEU A 599 23.29 -44.84 11.54
N SER A 600 24.06 -44.00 12.25
CA SER A 600 25.06 -44.43 13.23
C SER A 600 24.41 -45.21 14.40
N GLU A 601 23.26 -44.76 14.90
CA GLU A 601 22.50 -45.44 15.97
C GLU A 601 21.87 -46.77 15.52
N ILE A 602 21.38 -46.87 14.27
CA ILE A 602 20.76 -48.10 13.73
C ILE A 602 21.82 -49.16 13.34
N THR A 603 23.01 -48.73 12.90
CA THR A 603 24.08 -49.64 12.42
C THR A 603 25.16 -49.95 13.46
N GLY A 604 25.30 -49.11 14.49
CA GLY A 604 26.44 -49.14 15.41
C GLY A 604 27.75 -48.59 14.83
N ILE A 605 27.74 -48.07 13.59
CA ILE A 605 28.94 -47.52 12.95
C ILE A 605 29.27 -46.14 13.57
N PRO A 606 30.50 -45.90 14.04
CA PRO A 606 30.88 -44.61 14.61
C PRO A 606 30.89 -43.47 13.58
N LYS A 607 30.55 -42.26 14.06
CA LYS A 607 30.60 -41.03 13.25
C LYS A 607 32.05 -40.66 12.93
N GLY A 608 32.32 -40.23 11.70
CA GLY A 608 33.62 -39.67 11.29
C GLY A 608 34.51 -40.56 10.42
N GLY A 609 34.05 -41.75 10.03
CA GLY A 609 34.76 -42.65 9.10
C GLY A 609 34.26 -42.60 7.65
N ALA A 610 34.76 -43.52 6.81
CA ALA A 610 34.41 -43.68 5.40
C ALA A 610 32.90 -43.64 5.14
N PHE A 611 32.13 -44.36 5.97
CA PHE A 611 30.66 -44.37 5.93
C PHE A 611 30.04 -42.97 6.04
N THR A 612 30.56 -42.12 6.94
CA THR A 612 30.04 -40.74 7.10
C THR A 612 30.31 -39.87 5.88
N TYR A 613 31.51 -40.00 5.28
CA TYR A 613 31.87 -39.23 4.09
C TYR A 613 31.16 -39.75 2.82
N GLY A 614 31.03 -41.07 2.66
CA GLY A 614 30.32 -41.70 1.53
C GLY A 614 28.83 -41.32 1.50
N ILE A 615 28.12 -41.44 2.63
CA ILE A 615 26.71 -41.00 2.73
C ILE A 615 26.57 -39.51 2.45
N ARG A 616 27.46 -38.65 2.96
CA ARG A 616 27.44 -37.20 2.66
C ARG A 616 27.68 -36.92 1.18
N SER A 617 28.61 -37.63 0.54
CA SER A 617 28.91 -37.46 -0.89
C SER A 617 27.70 -37.84 -1.75
N ARG A 618 27.08 -39.00 -1.48
CA ARG A 618 25.91 -39.49 -2.23
C ARG A 618 24.65 -38.66 -1.97
N LEU A 619 24.51 -38.11 -0.77
CA LEU A 619 23.43 -37.17 -0.47
C LEU A 619 23.62 -35.83 -1.19
N LEU A 620 24.86 -35.32 -1.29
CA LEU A 620 25.15 -34.10 -2.07
C LEU A 620 24.91 -34.30 -3.58
N GLU A 621 25.20 -35.49 -4.11
CA GLU A 621 24.91 -35.85 -5.50
C GLU A 621 23.41 -35.88 -5.79
N VAL A 622 22.61 -36.53 -4.94
CA VAL A 622 21.14 -36.53 -5.01
C VAL A 622 20.57 -35.12 -4.92
N VAL A 623 21.08 -34.31 -3.99
CA VAL A 623 20.68 -32.92 -3.81
C VAL A 623 21.02 -32.07 -5.02
N ASN A 624 22.21 -32.24 -5.63
CA ASN A 624 22.60 -31.46 -6.80
C ASN A 624 21.82 -31.85 -8.05
N HIS A 625 21.46 -33.13 -8.23
CA HIS A 625 20.54 -33.54 -9.29
C HIS A 625 19.18 -32.87 -9.14
N ARG A 626 18.63 -32.84 -7.92
CA ARG A 626 17.38 -32.11 -7.62
C ARG A 626 17.52 -30.61 -7.90
N LEU A 627 18.65 -29.99 -7.52
CA LEU A 627 18.87 -28.56 -7.77
C LEU A 627 18.97 -28.27 -9.28
N GLU A 628 19.55 -29.17 -10.09
CA GLU A 628 19.53 -29.08 -11.56
C GLU A 628 18.10 -29.18 -12.12
N GLU A 629 17.28 -30.11 -11.62
CA GLU A 629 15.86 -30.25 -11.98
C GLU A 629 15.01 -29.03 -11.55
N GLU A 630 15.44 -28.32 -10.50
CA GLU A 630 14.80 -27.11 -9.96
C GLU A 630 15.41 -25.79 -10.50
N GLU A 631 16.24 -25.85 -11.56
CA GLU A 631 16.94 -24.72 -12.20
C GLU A 631 17.81 -23.86 -11.24
N LYS A 632 18.38 -24.47 -10.20
CA LYS A 632 19.20 -23.81 -9.16
C LYS A 632 20.68 -24.12 -9.28
N GLU A 633 21.51 -23.24 -8.71
CA GLU A 633 22.95 -23.49 -8.60
C GLU A 633 23.26 -24.74 -7.75
N LYS A 634 24.29 -25.48 -8.16
CA LYS A 634 24.76 -26.67 -7.43
C LYS A 634 25.37 -26.30 -6.09
N ALA A 635 24.95 -26.99 -5.05
CA ALA A 635 25.56 -26.87 -3.74
C ALA A 635 26.96 -27.50 -3.70
N HIS A 636 27.91 -26.80 -3.10
CA HIS A 636 29.25 -27.33 -2.79
C HIS A 636 29.33 -28.02 -1.41
N SER A 637 28.32 -27.83 -0.55
CA SER A 637 28.28 -28.37 0.81
C SER A 637 26.84 -28.61 1.27
N LEU A 638 26.65 -29.63 2.12
CA LEU A 638 25.38 -29.92 2.80
C LEU A 638 25.14 -29.07 4.08
N SER A 639 25.99 -28.08 4.35
CA SER A 639 25.88 -27.23 5.56
C SER A 639 24.71 -26.25 5.52
N GLU A 640 24.37 -25.77 4.32
CA GLU A 640 23.39 -24.69 4.09
C GLU A 640 22.18 -25.16 3.27
N VAL A 641 22.18 -26.41 2.80
CA VAL A 641 21.11 -26.95 1.96
C VAL A 641 19.99 -27.56 2.78
N VAL A 642 18.76 -27.17 2.47
CA VAL A 642 17.54 -27.81 2.94
C VAL A 642 17.38 -29.17 2.25
N LEU A 643 17.22 -30.20 3.07
CA LEU A 643 16.92 -31.56 2.64
C LEU A 643 15.42 -31.82 2.72
N TYR A 644 14.90 -32.61 1.80
CA TYR A 644 13.50 -33.01 1.69
C TYR A 644 13.35 -34.53 1.89
N LYS A 645 12.13 -34.99 2.15
CA LYS A 645 11.81 -36.43 2.23
C LYS A 645 12.21 -37.17 0.94
N LYS A 646 12.00 -36.55 -0.23
CA LYS A 646 12.41 -37.09 -1.54
C LYS A 646 13.93 -37.36 -1.64
N ASP A 647 14.78 -36.61 -0.95
CA ASP A 647 16.24 -36.84 -0.95
C ASP A 647 16.63 -38.14 -0.24
N ILE A 648 15.91 -38.55 0.81
CA ILE A 648 16.16 -39.84 1.49
C ILE A 648 15.77 -41.00 0.56
N PHE A 649 14.64 -40.88 -0.14
CA PHE A 649 14.18 -41.88 -1.09
C PHE A 649 15.17 -42.03 -2.26
N ASN A 650 15.63 -40.90 -2.81
CA ASN A 650 16.61 -40.87 -3.89
C ASN A 650 17.99 -41.38 -3.42
N LEU A 651 18.43 -41.04 -2.20
CA LEU A 651 19.66 -41.58 -1.61
C LEU A 651 19.60 -43.10 -1.42
N VAL A 652 18.54 -43.64 -0.83
CA VAL A 652 18.41 -45.09 -0.63
C VAL A 652 18.29 -45.81 -1.98
N SER A 653 17.57 -45.24 -2.95
CA SER A 653 17.47 -45.74 -4.33
C SER A 653 18.82 -45.77 -5.04
N LEU A 654 19.63 -44.71 -4.90
CA LEU A 654 20.99 -44.64 -5.43
C LEU A 654 21.88 -45.71 -4.80
N LEU A 655 21.92 -45.79 -3.47
CA LEU A 655 22.72 -46.78 -2.74
C LEU A 655 22.31 -48.23 -3.04
N ASP A 656 21.02 -48.51 -3.20
CA ASP A 656 20.52 -49.85 -3.53
C ASP A 656 20.93 -50.29 -4.95
N LYS A 657 20.93 -49.35 -5.91
CA LYS A 657 21.48 -49.56 -7.26
C LYS A 657 23.00 -49.76 -7.23
N GLU A 658 23.74 -48.97 -6.43
CA GLU A 658 25.20 -49.15 -6.27
C GLU A 658 25.54 -50.51 -5.66
N ILE A 659 24.82 -50.94 -4.62
CA ILE A 659 24.99 -52.28 -4.04
C ILE A 659 24.69 -53.35 -5.09
N HIS A 660 23.63 -53.23 -5.88
CA HIS A 660 23.32 -54.20 -6.94
C HIS A 660 24.41 -54.26 -8.02
N GLY A 661 24.98 -53.11 -8.40
CA GLY A 661 26.08 -53.05 -9.37
C GLY A 661 27.38 -53.69 -8.87
N MET A 662 27.66 -53.64 -7.56
CA MET A 662 28.87 -54.22 -6.96
C MET A 662 28.68 -55.65 -6.42
N ASP A 663 27.45 -56.04 -6.10
CA ASP A 663 27.05 -57.39 -5.71
C ASP A 663 25.77 -57.79 -6.47
N PRO A 664 25.91 -58.48 -7.63
CA PRO A 664 24.78 -58.92 -8.45
C PRO A 664 23.82 -59.89 -7.74
N SER A 665 24.20 -60.48 -6.60
CA SER A 665 23.30 -61.32 -5.79
C SER A 665 22.31 -60.51 -4.96
N HIS A 666 22.60 -59.22 -4.73
CA HIS A 666 21.69 -58.27 -4.09
C HIS A 666 20.49 -57.99 -5.00
N LYS A 667 19.27 -58.23 -4.51
CA LYS A 667 18.06 -57.90 -5.29
C LYS A 667 17.66 -56.46 -5.01
N ILE A 668 17.57 -55.64 -6.07
CA ILE A 668 17.03 -54.28 -6.03
C ILE A 668 15.66 -54.29 -5.31
N MET A 669 15.45 -53.34 -4.42
CA MET A 669 14.18 -53.17 -3.70
C MET A 669 13.06 -52.80 -4.68
N ARG A 670 11.94 -53.53 -4.60
CA ARG A 670 10.71 -53.13 -5.31
C ARG A 670 10.16 -51.83 -4.73
N LYS A 671 9.42 -51.03 -5.51
CA LYS A 671 8.91 -49.70 -5.12
C LYS A 671 8.24 -49.69 -3.73
N ASP A 672 7.40 -50.68 -3.43
CA ASP A 672 6.71 -50.81 -2.13
C ASP A 672 7.67 -51.11 -0.97
N GLN A 673 8.73 -51.86 -1.23
CA GLN A 673 9.76 -52.20 -0.25
C GLN A 673 10.62 -50.98 0.06
N LEU A 674 11.02 -50.23 -0.98
CA LEU A 674 11.73 -48.95 -0.85
C LEU A 674 10.88 -47.93 -0.08
N LYS A 675 9.59 -47.77 -0.42
CA LYS A 675 8.68 -46.85 0.29
C LYS A 675 8.50 -47.22 1.76
N THR A 676 8.32 -48.51 2.06
CA THR A 676 8.26 -49.00 3.45
C THR A 676 9.58 -48.75 4.21
N PHE A 677 10.72 -48.96 3.56
CA PHE A 677 12.05 -48.80 4.15
C PHE A 677 12.36 -47.33 4.45
N CYS A 678 12.11 -46.44 3.48
CA CYS A 678 12.38 -45.01 3.62
C CYS A 678 11.42 -44.32 4.60
N ASN A 679 10.13 -44.68 4.63
CA ASN A 679 9.22 -44.15 5.65
C ASN A 679 9.68 -44.50 7.07
N VAL A 680 10.02 -45.77 7.35
CA VAL A 680 10.51 -46.18 8.68
C VAL A 680 11.84 -45.50 9.06
N LEU A 681 12.68 -45.13 8.09
CA LEU A 681 13.89 -44.33 8.32
C LEU A 681 13.56 -42.86 8.61
N VAL A 682 12.60 -42.28 7.90
CA VAL A 682 12.10 -40.92 8.09
C VAL A 682 11.43 -40.77 9.47
N ASP A 683 10.48 -41.64 9.81
CA ASP A 683 9.81 -41.68 11.13
C ASP A 683 10.83 -41.74 12.29
N ARG A 684 11.99 -42.36 12.06
CA ARG A 684 13.07 -42.48 13.05
C ARG A 684 13.97 -41.24 13.16
N ILE A 685 14.06 -40.44 12.10
CA ILE A 685 14.70 -39.11 12.10
C ILE A 685 13.77 -38.08 12.75
N GLU A 686 12.46 -38.26 12.64
CA GLU A 686 11.44 -37.42 13.28
C GLU A 686 11.40 -37.63 14.80
N ASN A 687 11.16 -38.87 15.23
CA ASN A 687 10.96 -39.23 16.64
C ASN A 687 12.29 -39.38 17.41
N LYS A 688 13.27 -38.54 17.08
CA LYS A 688 14.67 -38.65 17.51
C LYS A 688 14.93 -38.20 18.95
N ASP A 689 13.98 -37.50 19.57
CA ASP A 689 14.09 -36.95 20.92
C ASP A 689 13.23 -37.71 21.96
N SER A 690 12.25 -38.52 21.53
CA SER A 690 11.36 -39.31 22.44
C SER A 690 12.02 -40.52 23.11
N LEU A 691 13.34 -40.67 22.95
CA LEU A 691 14.17 -41.71 23.58
C LEU A 691 15.29 -41.12 24.44
N GLN A 692 15.46 -39.80 24.48
CA GLN A 692 16.48 -39.16 25.30
C GLN A 692 16.06 -39.12 26.79
N ASP A 693 14.76 -39.22 27.08
CA ASP A 693 14.18 -39.24 28.44
C ASP A 693 14.12 -40.64 29.10
N GLN A 694 14.56 -41.71 28.44
CA GLN A 694 14.61 -43.05 29.03
C GLN A 694 15.87 -43.86 28.63
N VAL A 695 17.05 -43.37 29.00
CA VAL A 695 18.19 -44.25 29.28
C VAL A 695 18.94 -43.79 30.54
N ASP A 696 18.48 -44.26 31.70
CA ASP A 696 19.39 -44.51 32.80
C ASP A 696 20.49 -45.48 32.34
N LEU A 697 21.74 -45.22 32.74
CA LEU A 697 22.96 -45.93 32.31
C LEU A 697 23.06 -47.41 32.75
N HIS A 698 21.95 -48.03 33.13
CA HIS A 698 21.89 -49.37 33.73
C HIS A 698 21.29 -50.45 32.81
N PHE A 699 20.74 -50.11 31.64
CA PHE A 699 20.11 -51.09 30.72
C PHE A 699 21.01 -51.63 29.59
N ALA A 700 22.26 -51.17 29.48
CA ALA A 700 23.18 -51.54 28.40
C ALA A 700 23.67 -53.01 28.42
N SER A 701 23.36 -53.80 29.45
CA SER A 701 23.84 -55.18 29.61
C SER A 701 22.75 -56.26 29.56
N SER A 702 21.47 -55.89 29.59
CA SER A 702 20.37 -56.85 29.62
C SER A 702 19.15 -56.37 28.82
N LEU A 703 19.13 -56.67 27.52
CA LEU A 703 17.97 -57.25 26.83
C LEU A 703 18.29 -57.53 25.35
N LYS A 704 18.30 -58.81 24.97
CA LYS A 704 18.23 -59.24 23.57
C LYS A 704 16.82 -59.03 23.01
N HIS A 705 16.35 -57.78 22.94
CA HIS A 705 15.12 -57.49 22.21
C HIS A 705 15.40 -57.36 20.72
N LYS A 706 14.68 -58.17 19.92
CA LYS A 706 14.78 -58.16 18.47
C LYS A 706 14.37 -56.78 17.96
N LEU A 707 15.26 -56.08 17.25
CA LEU A 707 14.86 -54.95 16.40
C LEU A 707 13.64 -55.37 15.55
N PRO A 708 12.62 -54.50 15.39
CA PRO A 708 11.57 -54.68 14.40
C PRO A 708 12.16 -55.13 13.06
N ARG A 709 11.51 -56.08 12.39
CA ARG A 709 12.07 -56.79 11.22
C ARG A 709 12.51 -55.84 10.10
N VAL A 710 11.94 -54.65 10.01
CA VAL A 710 12.33 -53.59 9.07
C VAL A 710 13.61 -52.87 9.53
N LEU A 711 13.71 -52.43 10.79
CA LEU A 711 14.91 -51.79 11.33
C LEU A 711 16.15 -52.70 11.26
N ARG A 712 15.98 -54.01 11.47
CA ARG A 712 17.06 -54.98 11.25
C ARG A 712 17.54 -55.00 9.79
N LYS A 713 16.62 -54.93 8.82
CA LYS A 713 16.96 -54.85 7.39
C LYS A 713 17.61 -53.51 7.01
N ILE A 714 17.19 -52.41 7.64
CA ILE A 714 17.83 -51.09 7.47
C ILE A 714 19.29 -51.16 7.96
N SER A 715 19.51 -51.76 9.14
CA SER A 715 20.86 -52.00 9.68
C SER A 715 21.71 -52.89 8.74
N GLU A 716 21.18 -54.05 8.34
CA GLU A 716 21.85 -54.99 7.40
C GLU A 716 22.19 -54.32 6.04
N PHE A 717 21.29 -53.48 5.51
CA PHE A 717 21.53 -52.71 4.28
C PHE A 717 22.66 -51.68 4.46
N PHE A 718 22.60 -50.83 5.49
CA PHE A 718 23.61 -49.78 5.67
C PHE A 718 24.97 -50.32 6.15
N LEU A 719 25.03 -51.48 6.81
CA LEU A 719 26.28 -52.22 7.04
C LEU A 719 26.92 -52.68 5.73
N LYS A 720 26.11 -53.09 4.75
CA LYS A 720 26.58 -53.46 3.40
C LYS A 720 27.05 -52.23 2.60
N VAL A 721 26.33 -51.10 2.70
CA VAL A 721 26.78 -49.80 2.17
C VAL A 721 28.15 -49.40 2.78
N ALA A 722 28.31 -49.54 4.10
CA ALA A 722 29.56 -49.23 4.78
C ALA A 722 30.74 -50.09 4.28
N SER A 723 30.54 -51.40 4.14
CA SER A 723 31.53 -52.31 3.57
C SER A 723 31.95 -51.90 2.14
N ILE A 724 31.02 -51.42 1.32
CA ILE A 724 31.32 -50.89 -0.03
C ILE A 724 32.15 -49.60 0.04
N PHE A 725 31.82 -48.69 0.95
CA PHE A 725 32.59 -47.45 1.12
C PHE A 725 34.00 -47.70 1.68
N ASP A 726 34.17 -48.68 2.57
CA ASP A 726 35.49 -49.10 3.07
C ASP A 726 36.33 -49.77 1.96
N ASN A 727 35.73 -50.67 1.17
CA ASN A 727 36.42 -51.33 0.05
C ASN A 727 36.92 -50.33 -1.01
N ASN A 728 36.16 -49.26 -1.29
CA ASN A 728 36.55 -48.20 -2.23
C ASN A 728 37.73 -47.33 -1.75
N ILE A 729 38.07 -47.33 -0.46
CA ILE A 729 39.27 -46.66 0.06
C ILE A 729 40.50 -47.54 -0.12
N ILE A 730 40.36 -48.87 -0.02
CA ILE A 730 41.49 -49.79 -0.22
C ILE A 730 41.95 -49.78 -1.68
N THR A 731 41.03 -49.81 -2.66
CA THR A 731 41.38 -49.70 -4.09
C THR A 731 42.00 -48.35 -4.43
N LYS A 732 41.38 -47.23 -4.04
CA LYS A 732 41.95 -45.88 -4.30
C LYS A 732 43.27 -45.63 -3.55
N GLY A 733 43.46 -46.20 -2.37
CA GLY A 733 44.72 -46.13 -1.62
C GLY A 733 45.86 -46.85 -2.35
N VAL A 734 45.60 -48.04 -2.88
CA VAL A 734 46.58 -48.82 -3.66
C VAL A 734 46.93 -48.12 -4.97
N GLU A 735 45.95 -47.58 -5.70
CA GLU A 735 46.19 -46.83 -6.95
C GLU A 735 46.99 -45.54 -6.70
N LYS A 736 46.65 -44.78 -5.64
CA LYS A 736 47.35 -43.53 -5.31
C LYS A 736 48.79 -43.76 -4.81
N ILE A 737 49.05 -44.87 -4.10
CA ILE A 737 50.42 -45.27 -3.74
C ILE A 737 51.22 -45.69 -4.98
N LYS A 738 50.57 -46.24 -6.01
CA LYS A 738 51.20 -46.62 -7.27
C LYS A 738 51.60 -45.38 -8.08
N SER A 739 50.68 -44.44 -8.31
CA SER A 739 51.00 -43.19 -9.03
C SER A 739 52.04 -42.35 -8.29
N PHE A 740 51.97 -42.25 -6.96
CA PHE A 740 52.92 -41.47 -6.17
C PHE A 740 54.34 -42.06 -6.19
N LYS A 741 54.49 -43.39 -6.32
CA LYS A 741 55.80 -44.03 -6.53
C LYS A 741 56.35 -43.78 -7.93
N GLU A 742 55.50 -43.74 -8.94
CA GLU A 742 55.88 -43.42 -10.33
C GLU A 742 56.29 -41.94 -10.46
N GLU A 743 55.59 -41.01 -9.79
CA GLU A 743 56.00 -39.60 -9.69
C GLU A 743 57.30 -39.40 -8.91
N LEU A 744 57.50 -40.11 -7.79
CA LEU A 744 58.74 -40.01 -7.00
C LEU A 744 59.98 -40.57 -7.72
N ALA A 745 59.80 -41.54 -8.63
CA ALA A 745 60.87 -42.00 -9.50
C ALA A 745 61.27 -40.90 -10.51
N ASN A 746 60.30 -40.32 -11.21
CA ASN A 746 60.52 -39.27 -12.21
C ASN A 746 61.11 -37.98 -11.62
N ASN A 747 60.73 -37.61 -10.38
CA ASN A 747 61.18 -36.36 -9.76
C ASN A 747 62.59 -36.43 -9.15
N ARG A 748 63.18 -37.62 -8.95
CA ARG A 748 64.56 -37.75 -8.45
C ARG A 748 65.64 -37.54 -9.51
N GLU A 749 65.30 -37.55 -10.79
CA GLU A 749 66.27 -37.36 -11.88
C GLU A 749 66.47 -35.90 -12.33
N LYS A 750 65.74 -34.92 -11.77
CA LYS A 750 65.58 -33.58 -12.40
C LYS A 750 65.76 -32.33 -11.52
N GLY A 751 66.40 -32.39 -10.35
CA GLY A 751 66.56 -31.20 -9.48
C GLY A 751 67.90 -31.08 -8.73
N GLY A 752 68.78 -30.20 -9.22
CA GLY A 752 69.91 -29.63 -8.46
C GLY A 752 69.56 -28.27 -7.82
N PRO A 753 70.42 -27.70 -6.94
CA PRO A 753 70.01 -26.70 -5.95
C PRO A 753 70.31 -25.23 -6.30
N GLU A 754 69.95 -24.35 -5.34
CA GLU A 754 70.16 -22.88 -5.23
C GLU A 754 69.09 -22.00 -5.90
N GLN A 755 68.71 -20.83 -5.36
CA GLN A 755 69.30 -20.01 -4.29
C GLN A 755 68.20 -19.26 -3.48
N LEU A 756 68.51 -18.85 -2.23
CA LEU A 756 67.66 -18.03 -1.35
C LEU A 756 68.30 -16.65 -1.20
N ASP A 757 67.51 -15.57 -1.20
CA ASP A 757 67.98 -14.26 -0.74
C ASP A 757 66.88 -13.50 0.02
N SER A 758 67.29 -12.52 0.83
CA SER A 758 66.56 -12.00 1.99
C SER A 758 66.58 -10.47 2.07
N SER A 759 65.46 -9.83 2.40
CA SER A 759 65.43 -8.40 2.77
C SER A 759 64.25 -8.01 3.66
N SER A 760 64.41 -6.90 4.39
CA SER A 760 63.73 -6.58 5.66
C SER A 760 63.92 -5.06 6.01
N VAL A 761 63.28 -4.41 6.99
CA VAL A 761 62.25 -4.82 7.97
C VAL A 761 61.51 -3.57 8.52
N MET A 762 60.21 -3.67 8.89
CA MET A 762 59.47 -2.70 9.78
C MET A 762 59.31 -1.23 9.26
N GLN A 763 58.48 -0.31 9.78
CA GLN A 763 57.46 -0.26 10.86
C GLN A 763 56.52 0.99 10.70
N ASN A 764 55.42 1.03 11.49
CA ASN A 764 54.63 2.22 11.91
C ASN A 764 53.76 2.95 10.84
N SER A 765 52.56 3.49 11.13
CA SER A 765 51.73 3.51 12.37
C SER A 765 50.27 3.99 12.09
N MET A 766 49.30 3.40 12.81
CA MET A 766 47.96 3.84 13.33
C MET A 766 47.29 5.21 12.95
N PRO A 767 45.97 5.44 13.19
CA PRO A 767 44.99 4.61 13.94
C PRO A 767 43.59 4.39 13.30
N SER A 768 42.92 3.30 13.70
CA SER A 768 41.54 3.26 14.25
C SER A 768 41.29 1.88 14.85
#